data_AF-A0A968AUU0-F1
#
_entry.id   AF-A0A968AUU0-F1
#
_cell.length_a   1.000
_cell.length_b   1.000
_cell.length_c   1.000
_cell.angle_alpha   90.00
_cell.angle_beta   90.00
_cell.angle_gamma   90.00
#
_symmetry.space_group_name_H-M   'P 1'
#
loop_
_entity.id
_entity.type
_entity.pdbx_description
1 polymer ?
#
loop_
_entity_poly.entity_id
_entity_poly.type
_entity_poly.pdbx_seq_one_letter_code
_entity_poly.pdbx_strand_id
1 'polypeptide(L)'
;MRKFTFVLVWLVLSIPCSAKIIYVDADATGANNGTSWADAYQHLGYALKNASSGDDIHVAQGIYRPSDGHVAIPDFDRRTTTFQLKSGVAVKGGYAGTGAADPDARDIELYKTILSGDLAGDDNGSDNISENSYRVVTGTNTDSTALLDGFVVTASCGERPDECGGLYNRPGSPKVVNCTFIDNWALYGYSGNAIYNRLGSPTITNCLINGSGRNNGIFNELGSLTISNCVFTRNRQSGIKSYGGSLILTNCLFGDNDWALFIDYCNPIIRNCTFSRNNIAIEYDGGATAALTSCIIWEHTEPFYAESVNYSCVQGSWDTGIGNITDNPQFVDAGNGNYRLLKDSPCINAGDPGYIHLPGERDLDGNPRVIDGRIDMGAYEFLGPRVIYVDDSATGNNDGTSWADAYNYLQDALMMASAGDEIRVGRGIYKPDQFVLSKRPNLGRMETFQLKNGVTINGGYAGFGAPDPNARHAWTYDTILSGDLKGDDVSLSDPCDMGTEPTRAENSLHVVTSSGTDHTAVLDGFHIIGGQADGTFPHSHGGGIHNFGGSPTVNWCSIQWNYASGGGGGMSSDGEPNIYCYFVRNSTGGSGGGLYVWHGNATLINCRFSQNSAGWGGGGLAIQTASATVTGSTFSTNTAGTNGGGMCCDGGTYTLADCIFRYNSAEWGGALWNIDCTVGRWDNPVVSDCRFYNNEATNGGGM
;
A
#
# COMPACT_ATOMS: atom_id res chain seq x y z
N MET A 1 2.14 -10.56 -91.53
CA MET A 1 2.35 -11.24 -90.23
C MET A 1 2.72 -10.18 -89.18
N ARG A 2 1.74 -9.69 -88.42
CA ARG A 2 1.97 -8.84 -87.24
C ARG A 2 1.76 -9.72 -86.00
N LYS A 3 2.80 -9.91 -85.19
CA LYS A 3 2.74 -10.61 -83.90
C LYS A 3 2.30 -9.62 -82.83
N PHE A 4 1.19 -9.90 -82.16
CA PHE A 4 0.80 -9.22 -80.92
C PHE A 4 1.41 -9.96 -79.74
N THR A 5 2.18 -9.24 -78.93
CA THR A 5 2.73 -9.71 -77.65
C THR A 5 1.70 -9.37 -76.56
N PHE A 6 1.15 -10.39 -75.90
CA PHE A 6 0.34 -10.19 -74.69
C PHE A 6 1.26 -10.05 -73.48
N VAL A 7 1.17 -8.92 -72.78
CA VAL A 7 1.78 -8.71 -71.47
C VAL A 7 0.81 -9.24 -70.41
N LEU A 8 1.23 -10.24 -69.65
CA LEU A 8 0.48 -10.78 -68.52
C LEU A 8 0.84 -9.95 -67.28
N VAL A 9 -0.06 -9.08 -66.82
CA VAL A 9 0.06 -8.35 -65.55
C VAL A 9 -0.37 -9.30 -64.43
N TRP A 10 0.57 -9.70 -63.57
CA TRP A 10 0.25 -10.37 -62.31
C TRP A 10 -0.27 -9.34 -61.31
N LEU A 11 -1.58 -9.37 -61.05
CA LEU A 11 -2.20 -8.63 -59.95
C LEU A 11 -1.90 -9.41 -58.65
N VAL A 12 -0.93 -8.95 -57.86
CA VAL A 12 -0.74 -9.45 -56.49
C VAL A 12 -1.83 -8.82 -55.64
N LEU A 13 -2.91 -9.58 -55.40
CA LEU A 13 -3.88 -9.28 -54.35
C LEU A 13 -3.18 -9.46 -53.00
N SER A 14 -2.76 -8.36 -52.38
CA SER A 14 -2.40 -8.35 -50.97
C SER A 14 -3.66 -8.60 -50.16
N ILE A 15 -3.84 -9.83 -49.68
CA ILE A 15 -4.85 -10.13 -48.66
C ILE A 15 -4.38 -9.41 -47.39
N PRO A 16 -5.14 -8.44 -46.84
CA PRO A 16 -4.80 -7.88 -45.54
C PRO A 16 -4.86 -9.02 -44.52
N CYS A 17 -3.74 -9.32 -43.87
CA CYS A 17 -3.71 -10.17 -42.69
C CYS A 17 -4.51 -9.42 -41.62
N SER A 18 -5.76 -9.84 -41.38
CA SER A 18 -6.56 -9.27 -40.30
C SER A 18 -5.91 -9.64 -38.99
N ALA A 19 -5.49 -8.63 -38.22
CA ALA A 19 -5.22 -8.77 -36.79
C ALA A 19 -6.39 -9.50 -36.13
N LYS A 20 -6.10 -10.51 -35.31
CA LYS A 20 -7.11 -11.28 -34.57
C LYS A 20 -6.83 -11.17 -33.08
N ILE A 21 -7.91 -11.24 -32.30
CA ILE A 21 -7.80 -11.48 -30.86
C ILE A 21 -7.77 -12.99 -30.65
N ILE A 22 -6.77 -13.47 -29.90
CA ILE A 22 -6.63 -14.87 -29.47
C ILE A 22 -6.84 -14.90 -27.97
N TYR A 23 -7.83 -15.68 -27.53
CA TYR A 23 -8.21 -15.77 -26.12
C TYR A 23 -7.49 -16.93 -25.43
N VAL A 24 -7.04 -16.70 -24.19
CA VAL A 24 -6.35 -17.69 -23.33
C VAL A 24 -6.97 -17.67 -21.94
N ASP A 25 -7.43 -18.81 -21.49
CA ASP A 25 -8.09 -18.97 -20.20
C ASP A 25 -7.96 -20.42 -19.72
N ALA A 26 -7.28 -20.61 -18.59
CA ALA A 26 -7.04 -21.93 -18.02
C ALA A 26 -8.35 -22.65 -17.62
N ASP A 27 -9.43 -21.91 -17.34
CA ASP A 27 -10.72 -22.42 -16.91
C ASP A 27 -11.70 -22.68 -18.07
N ALA A 28 -11.32 -22.32 -19.31
CA ALA A 28 -12.15 -22.55 -20.48
C ALA A 28 -12.37 -24.06 -20.73
N THR A 29 -13.59 -24.44 -21.12
CA THR A 29 -13.98 -25.85 -21.35
C THR A 29 -14.42 -26.14 -22.80
N GLY A 30 -14.41 -25.14 -23.68
CA GLY A 30 -14.84 -25.27 -25.07
C GLY A 30 -13.78 -25.90 -25.99
N ALA A 31 -13.77 -25.48 -27.25
CA ALA A 31 -13.01 -26.12 -28.32
C ALA A 31 -11.47 -25.96 -28.24
N ASN A 32 -10.96 -25.17 -27.29
CA ASN A 32 -9.52 -24.94 -27.06
C ASN A 32 -8.78 -24.47 -28.33
N ASN A 33 -9.36 -23.48 -29.02
CA ASN A 33 -8.89 -22.96 -30.31
C ASN A 33 -8.61 -21.44 -30.31
N GLY A 34 -8.85 -20.76 -29.20
CA GLY A 34 -8.54 -19.35 -28.98
C GLY A 34 -9.47 -18.35 -29.67
N THR A 35 -10.62 -18.79 -30.21
CA THR A 35 -11.51 -17.92 -31.02
C THR A 35 -12.52 -17.10 -30.22
N SER A 36 -12.75 -17.45 -28.96
CA SER A 36 -13.59 -16.75 -27.99
C SER A 36 -13.15 -17.11 -26.57
N TRP A 37 -13.65 -16.43 -25.53
CA TRP A 37 -13.41 -16.85 -24.13
C TRP A 37 -13.87 -18.29 -23.87
N ALA A 38 -15.04 -18.68 -24.36
CA ALA A 38 -15.56 -20.04 -24.19
C ALA A 38 -14.67 -21.10 -24.86
N ASP A 39 -14.10 -20.78 -26.03
CA ASP A 39 -13.21 -21.65 -26.80
C ASP A 39 -11.73 -21.29 -26.62
N ALA A 40 -11.38 -20.56 -25.56
CA ALA A 40 -10.04 -20.04 -25.34
C ALA A 40 -9.00 -21.15 -25.26
N TYR A 41 -7.75 -20.83 -25.60
CA TYR A 41 -6.66 -21.76 -25.32
C TYR A 41 -6.48 -21.91 -23.81
N GLN A 42 -6.48 -23.14 -23.30
CA GLN A 42 -6.21 -23.41 -21.88
C GLN A 42 -4.76 -23.14 -21.48
N HIS A 43 -3.85 -23.11 -22.47
CA HIS A 43 -2.42 -22.92 -22.24
C HIS A 43 -1.88 -21.81 -23.14
N LEU A 44 -1.26 -20.79 -22.53
CA LEU A 44 -0.68 -19.64 -23.23
C LEU A 44 0.36 -20.04 -24.28
N GLY A 45 1.14 -21.11 -24.02
CA GLY A 45 2.13 -21.61 -24.97
C GLY A 45 1.54 -22.00 -26.33
N TYR A 46 0.31 -22.54 -26.36
CA TYR A 46 -0.38 -22.87 -27.61
C TYR A 46 -0.87 -21.64 -28.35
N ALA A 47 -1.40 -20.63 -27.64
CA ALA A 47 -1.77 -19.36 -28.25
C ALA A 47 -0.56 -18.67 -28.88
N LEU A 48 0.54 -18.57 -28.13
CA LEU A 48 1.81 -18.03 -28.63
C LEU A 48 2.29 -18.78 -29.86
N LYS A 49 2.21 -20.12 -29.89
CA LYS A 49 2.60 -20.92 -31.07
C LYS A 49 1.77 -20.58 -32.32
N ASN A 50 0.47 -20.36 -32.17
CA ASN A 50 -0.46 -20.11 -33.29
C ASN A 50 -0.57 -18.62 -33.70
N ALA A 51 -0.17 -17.70 -32.83
CA ALA A 51 -0.19 -16.26 -33.12
C ALA A 51 0.76 -15.88 -34.26
N SER A 52 0.32 -14.92 -35.06
CA SER A 52 1.04 -14.30 -36.17
C SER A 52 1.20 -12.80 -35.94
N SER A 53 2.15 -12.18 -36.64
CA SER A 53 2.36 -10.72 -36.56
C SER A 53 1.06 -9.97 -36.88
N GLY A 54 0.68 -9.05 -35.99
CA GLY A 54 -0.59 -8.32 -35.98
C GLY A 54 -1.61 -8.84 -34.96
N ASP A 55 -1.43 -10.04 -34.39
CA ASP A 55 -2.38 -10.62 -33.43
C ASP A 55 -2.20 -10.08 -32.00
N ASP A 56 -3.32 -9.97 -31.29
CA ASP A 56 -3.39 -9.69 -29.87
C ASP A 56 -3.79 -10.96 -29.12
N ILE A 57 -3.04 -11.34 -28.09
CA ILE A 57 -3.36 -12.44 -27.19
C ILE A 57 -3.91 -11.84 -25.89
N HIS A 58 -5.17 -12.12 -25.57
CA HIS A 58 -5.83 -11.72 -24.32
C HIS A 58 -5.83 -12.90 -23.36
N VAL A 59 -5.24 -12.70 -22.18
CA VAL A 59 -5.04 -13.76 -21.19
C VAL A 59 -5.87 -13.44 -19.94
N ALA A 60 -6.77 -14.35 -19.59
CA ALA A 60 -7.58 -14.25 -18.39
C ALA A 60 -6.71 -14.30 -17.12
N GLN A 61 -7.27 -13.87 -16.00
CA GLN A 61 -6.73 -14.12 -14.67
C GLN A 61 -6.40 -15.60 -14.48
N GLY A 62 -5.40 -15.88 -13.64
CA GLY A 62 -4.95 -17.25 -13.38
C GLY A 62 -3.44 -17.39 -13.42
N ILE A 63 -2.97 -18.62 -13.19
CA ILE A 63 -1.55 -18.98 -13.15
C ILE A 63 -1.23 -19.85 -14.37
N TYR A 64 -0.29 -19.39 -15.19
CA TYR A 64 0.13 -20.05 -16.41
C TYR A 64 1.60 -20.44 -16.29
N ARG A 65 1.92 -21.72 -16.49
CA ARG A 65 3.29 -22.23 -16.43
C ARG A 65 3.81 -22.57 -17.82
N PRO A 66 5.10 -22.31 -18.14
CA PRO A 66 5.63 -22.56 -19.47
C PRO A 66 5.52 -24.01 -19.94
N SER A 67 5.51 -24.98 -19.02
CA SER A 67 5.42 -26.40 -19.36
C SER A 67 4.00 -26.96 -19.33
N ASP A 68 2.98 -26.14 -19.10
CA ASP A 68 1.59 -26.59 -19.15
C ASP A 68 1.22 -27.08 -20.57
N GLY A 69 0.48 -28.18 -20.65
CA GLY A 69 0.12 -28.83 -21.91
C GLY A 69 1.25 -29.65 -22.56
N HIS A 70 2.43 -29.75 -21.96
CA HIS A 70 3.44 -30.70 -22.42
C HIS A 70 3.15 -32.11 -21.87
N VAL A 71 3.15 -33.12 -22.75
CA VAL A 71 3.11 -34.53 -22.34
C VAL A 71 4.45 -34.86 -21.66
N ALA A 72 4.45 -35.66 -20.59
CA ALA A 72 5.67 -36.15 -19.97
C ALA A 72 6.46 -37.01 -20.97
N ILE A 73 7.50 -36.43 -21.57
CA ILE A 73 8.45 -37.12 -22.43
C ILE A 73 9.67 -37.52 -21.57
N PRO A 74 10.12 -38.79 -21.57
CA PRO A 74 11.34 -39.18 -20.88
C PRO A 74 12.53 -38.32 -21.34
N ASP A 75 13.35 -37.89 -20.39
CA ASP A 75 14.54 -37.04 -20.60
C ASP A 75 14.28 -35.61 -21.12
N PHE A 76 13.01 -35.16 -21.18
CA PHE A 76 12.68 -33.75 -21.46
C PHE A 76 12.77 -32.92 -20.19
N ASP A 77 13.73 -31.99 -20.16
CA ASP A 77 13.84 -31.03 -19.08
C ASP A 77 12.80 -29.90 -19.24
N ARG A 78 11.72 -30.03 -18.46
CA ARG A 78 10.61 -29.05 -18.41
C ARG A 78 11.07 -27.66 -17.98
N ARG A 79 12.22 -27.53 -17.32
CA ARG A 79 12.77 -26.23 -16.88
C ARG A 79 13.23 -25.36 -18.03
N THR A 80 13.49 -25.97 -19.19
CA THR A 80 13.90 -25.25 -20.41
C THR A 80 12.74 -24.62 -21.18
N THR A 81 11.49 -24.99 -20.86
CA THR A 81 10.28 -24.45 -21.49
C THR A 81 10.04 -22.99 -21.07
N THR A 82 9.57 -22.17 -22.01
CA THR A 82 9.41 -20.71 -21.82
C THR A 82 8.27 -20.17 -22.69
N PHE A 83 7.65 -19.06 -22.27
CA PHE A 83 6.77 -18.27 -23.11
C PHE A 83 7.60 -17.41 -24.08
N GLN A 84 7.79 -17.90 -25.30
CA GLN A 84 8.52 -17.19 -26.35
C GLN A 84 7.65 -16.08 -26.96
N LEU A 85 8.05 -14.83 -26.77
CA LEU A 85 7.45 -13.67 -27.43
C LEU A 85 7.75 -13.66 -28.92
N LYS A 86 6.89 -13.00 -29.70
CA LYS A 86 6.99 -12.89 -31.16
C LYS A 86 6.89 -11.44 -31.60
N SER A 87 7.71 -11.03 -32.56
CA SER A 87 7.57 -9.72 -33.20
C SER A 87 6.17 -9.55 -33.80
N GLY A 88 5.56 -8.40 -33.52
CA GLY A 88 4.23 -8.00 -33.95
C GLY A 88 3.10 -8.67 -33.21
N VAL A 89 3.36 -9.46 -32.17
CA VAL A 89 2.32 -10.04 -31.32
C VAL A 89 2.29 -9.27 -29.99
N ALA A 90 1.11 -8.82 -29.60
CA ALA A 90 0.88 -8.29 -28.26
C ALA A 90 0.33 -9.39 -27.36
N VAL A 91 0.92 -9.56 -26.19
CA VAL A 91 0.45 -10.48 -25.15
C VAL A 91 0.02 -9.63 -23.97
N LYS A 92 -1.27 -9.70 -23.62
CA LYS A 92 -1.91 -8.82 -22.63
C LYS A 92 -2.62 -9.66 -21.56
N GLY A 93 -2.17 -9.52 -20.31
CA GLY A 93 -2.84 -10.06 -19.13
C GLY A 93 -3.82 -9.06 -18.54
N GLY A 94 -4.49 -9.44 -17.46
CA GLY A 94 -5.42 -8.58 -16.74
C GLY A 94 -6.88 -8.71 -17.13
N TYR A 95 -7.30 -9.81 -17.79
CA TYR A 95 -8.69 -9.98 -18.23
C TYR A 95 -9.51 -10.86 -17.28
N ALA A 96 -10.80 -10.56 -17.12
CA ALA A 96 -11.68 -11.32 -16.24
C ALA A 96 -11.87 -12.78 -16.69
N GLY A 97 -12.02 -13.02 -17.99
CA GLY A 97 -12.14 -14.36 -18.56
C GLY A 97 -13.52 -15.02 -18.41
N THR A 98 -13.57 -16.32 -18.68
CA THR A 98 -14.78 -17.13 -18.70
C THR A 98 -15.46 -17.15 -17.33
N GLY A 99 -16.79 -16.98 -17.33
CA GLY A 99 -17.59 -16.99 -16.10
C GLY A 99 -17.76 -15.62 -15.42
N ALA A 100 -17.01 -14.61 -15.85
CA ALA A 100 -17.24 -13.23 -15.44
C ALA A 100 -18.48 -12.62 -16.13
N ALA A 101 -19.10 -11.61 -15.50
CA ALA A 101 -20.23 -10.89 -16.07
C ALA A 101 -19.85 -10.13 -17.36
N ASP A 102 -18.63 -9.58 -17.38
CA ASP A 102 -17.97 -9.05 -18.57
C ASP A 102 -16.59 -9.73 -18.72
N PRO A 103 -16.48 -10.80 -19.53
CA PRO A 103 -15.21 -11.50 -19.76
C PRO A 103 -14.09 -10.64 -20.37
N ASP A 104 -14.45 -9.57 -21.09
CA ASP A 104 -13.49 -8.66 -21.73
C ASP A 104 -13.06 -7.50 -20.81
N ALA A 105 -13.63 -7.39 -19.60
CA ALA A 105 -13.19 -6.42 -18.61
C ALA A 105 -11.70 -6.61 -18.32
N ARG A 106 -10.91 -5.53 -18.50
CA ARG A 106 -9.48 -5.53 -18.27
C ARG A 106 -9.09 -4.60 -17.14
N ASP A 107 -8.55 -5.20 -16.09
CA ASP A 107 -7.95 -4.53 -14.94
C ASP A 107 -6.79 -5.43 -14.46
N ILE A 108 -5.57 -4.94 -14.64
CA ILE A 108 -4.34 -5.70 -14.38
C ILE A 108 -4.09 -5.95 -12.89
N GLU A 109 -4.71 -5.16 -12.01
CA GLU A 109 -4.56 -5.32 -10.56
C GLU A 109 -5.65 -6.25 -10.01
N LEU A 110 -6.89 -6.15 -10.54
CA LEU A 110 -8.02 -7.00 -10.15
C LEU A 110 -7.90 -8.42 -10.74
N TYR A 111 -7.70 -8.53 -12.05
CA TYR A 111 -7.70 -9.81 -12.77
C TYR A 111 -6.27 -10.31 -12.98
N LYS A 112 -5.59 -10.63 -11.88
CA LYS A 112 -4.16 -10.98 -11.90
C LYS A 112 -3.86 -12.16 -12.83
N THR A 113 -3.03 -11.90 -13.83
CA THR A 113 -2.48 -12.93 -14.73
C THR A 113 -1.01 -13.17 -14.39
N ILE A 114 -0.71 -14.39 -13.94
CA ILE A 114 0.59 -14.77 -13.39
C ILE A 114 1.27 -15.73 -14.37
N LEU A 115 2.46 -15.36 -14.85
CA LEU A 115 3.38 -16.25 -15.54
C LEU A 115 4.35 -16.80 -14.50
N SER A 116 4.18 -18.08 -14.13
CA SER A 116 4.95 -18.70 -13.05
C SER A 116 5.94 -19.73 -13.56
N GLY A 117 7.17 -19.65 -13.07
CA GLY A 117 8.18 -20.67 -13.24
C GLY A 117 8.08 -21.82 -12.22
N ASP A 118 7.24 -21.72 -11.20
CA ASP A 118 6.95 -22.79 -10.24
C ASP A 118 6.23 -23.93 -10.97
N LEU A 119 6.95 -24.96 -11.38
CA LEU A 119 6.40 -26.01 -12.24
C LEU A 119 5.59 -27.06 -11.47
N ALA A 120 5.80 -27.17 -10.17
CA ALA A 120 5.17 -28.17 -9.31
C ALA A 120 4.04 -27.59 -8.43
N GLY A 121 3.98 -26.28 -8.26
CA GLY A 121 2.95 -25.60 -7.48
C GLY A 121 3.21 -25.63 -5.98
N ASP A 122 4.45 -25.87 -5.55
CA ASP A 122 4.83 -26.19 -4.16
C ASP A 122 5.95 -25.30 -3.60
N ASP A 123 6.26 -24.19 -4.29
CA ASP A 123 7.19 -23.16 -3.82
C ASP A 123 6.70 -22.54 -2.50
N ASN A 124 7.62 -22.40 -1.54
CA ASN A 124 7.41 -21.60 -0.33
C ASN A 124 8.59 -20.65 -0.14
N GLY A 125 8.58 -19.53 -0.86
CA GLY A 125 9.68 -18.58 -0.87
C GLY A 125 10.91 -19.13 -1.57
N SER A 126 11.98 -19.40 -0.82
CA SER A 126 13.23 -19.98 -1.35
C SER A 126 13.24 -21.51 -1.37
N ASP A 127 12.23 -22.15 -0.79
CA ASP A 127 12.16 -23.59 -0.63
C ASP A 127 11.39 -24.22 -1.80
N ASN A 128 11.80 -25.44 -2.20
CA ASN A 128 11.25 -26.21 -3.34
C ASN A 128 11.41 -25.55 -4.72
N ILE A 129 12.44 -24.72 -4.92
CA ILE A 129 12.65 -23.98 -6.18
C ILE A 129 13.50 -24.74 -7.24
N SER A 130 13.78 -26.03 -7.05
CA SER A 130 14.79 -26.78 -7.84
C SER A 130 14.30 -27.25 -9.21
N GLU A 131 12.99 -27.36 -9.34
CA GLU A 131 12.19 -27.80 -10.46
C GLU A 131 11.70 -26.62 -11.30
N ASN A 132 11.93 -25.41 -10.83
CA ASN A 132 11.41 -24.21 -11.44
C ASN A 132 12.03 -23.96 -12.81
N SER A 133 11.25 -23.36 -13.70
CA SER A 133 11.72 -22.92 -15.01
C SER A 133 12.97 -22.06 -14.87
N TYR A 134 14.00 -22.34 -15.67
CA TYR A 134 15.20 -21.51 -15.70
C TYR A 134 14.84 -20.06 -16.09
N ARG A 135 13.89 -19.93 -17.03
CA ARG A 135 13.31 -18.67 -17.49
C ARG A 135 11.84 -18.81 -17.78
N VAL A 136 11.05 -17.80 -17.40
CA VAL A 136 9.60 -17.82 -17.61
C VAL A 136 9.26 -17.31 -19.01
N VAL A 137 9.75 -16.12 -19.36
CA VAL A 137 9.48 -15.46 -20.64
C VAL A 137 10.78 -15.31 -21.43
N THR A 138 10.72 -15.51 -22.75
CA THR A 138 11.86 -15.29 -23.65
C THR A 138 11.47 -14.31 -24.74
N GLY A 139 12.17 -13.17 -24.82
CA GLY A 139 12.05 -12.19 -25.91
C GLY A 139 13.18 -12.26 -26.93
N THR A 140 13.98 -13.32 -26.90
CA THR A 140 15.05 -13.56 -27.87
C THR A 140 14.54 -13.50 -29.32
N ASN A 141 15.31 -12.82 -30.16
CA ASN A 141 15.09 -12.49 -31.56
C ASN A 141 13.80 -11.71 -31.87
N THR A 142 13.24 -11.02 -30.87
CA THR A 142 12.12 -10.09 -31.09
C THR A 142 12.61 -8.67 -31.34
N ASP A 143 11.77 -7.88 -32.01
CA ASP A 143 11.91 -6.43 -32.14
C ASP A 143 10.86 -5.68 -31.28
N SER A 144 10.87 -4.35 -31.37
CA SER A 144 10.01 -3.44 -30.59
C SER A 144 8.50 -3.57 -30.82
N THR A 145 8.08 -4.43 -31.75
CA THR A 145 6.66 -4.73 -31.99
C THR A 145 6.15 -5.91 -31.16
N ALA A 146 7.03 -6.68 -30.52
CA ALA A 146 6.62 -7.64 -29.49
C ALA A 146 6.24 -6.88 -28.21
N LEU A 147 5.08 -7.19 -27.62
CA LEU A 147 4.59 -6.56 -26.40
C LEU A 147 4.23 -7.60 -25.34
N LEU A 148 4.73 -7.40 -24.12
CA LEU A 148 4.26 -8.06 -22.89
C LEU A 148 3.65 -6.98 -22.00
N ASP A 149 2.36 -7.09 -21.70
CA ASP A 149 1.59 -6.08 -20.96
C ASP A 149 0.73 -6.68 -19.84
N GLY A 150 0.92 -6.24 -18.59
CA GLY A 150 -0.02 -6.52 -17.50
C GLY A 150 0.12 -7.92 -16.90
N PHE A 151 1.36 -8.40 -16.72
CA PHE A 151 1.65 -9.71 -16.12
C PHE A 151 2.47 -9.59 -14.85
N VAL A 152 2.19 -10.48 -13.89
CA VAL A 152 3.16 -10.84 -12.85
C VAL A 152 4.02 -11.97 -13.39
N VAL A 153 5.35 -11.81 -13.35
CA VAL A 153 6.34 -12.80 -13.78
C VAL A 153 7.14 -13.24 -12.57
N THR A 154 7.04 -14.52 -12.22
CA THR A 154 7.55 -15.03 -10.95
C THR A 154 8.14 -16.43 -11.05
N ALA A 155 8.87 -16.83 -10.00
CA ALA A 155 9.34 -18.18 -9.75
C ALA A 155 10.27 -18.75 -10.84
N SER A 156 11.01 -17.92 -11.58
CA SER A 156 12.15 -18.44 -12.36
C SER A 156 13.27 -18.90 -11.42
N CYS A 157 13.97 -19.99 -11.71
CA CYS A 157 15.16 -20.40 -10.97
C CYS A 157 16.29 -20.82 -11.91
N GLY A 158 17.18 -19.89 -12.22
CA GLY A 158 18.35 -20.13 -13.06
C GLY A 158 19.52 -20.78 -12.31
N GLU A 159 20.22 -21.70 -12.97
CA GLU A 159 21.48 -22.27 -12.44
C GLU A 159 22.73 -21.56 -12.97
N ARG A 160 22.62 -20.87 -14.11
CA ARG A 160 23.71 -20.11 -14.74
C ARG A 160 23.26 -18.73 -15.21
N PRO A 161 24.18 -17.77 -15.39
CA PRO A 161 23.82 -16.40 -15.78
C PRO A 161 23.04 -16.32 -17.08
N ASP A 162 23.32 -17.20 -18.05
CA ASP A 162 22.65 -17.23 -19.34
C ASP A 162 21.43 -18.17 -19.41
N GLU A 163 21.09 -18.80 -18.29
CA GLU A 163 19.92 -19.66 -18.13
C GLU A 163 18.81 -18.95 -17.34
N CYS A 164 19.12 -17.91 -16.57
CA CYS A 164 18.20 -17.28 -15.62
C CYS A 164 17.28 -16.19 -16.20
N GLY A 165 16.09 -16.11 -15.61
CA GLY A 165 15.36 -14.87 -15.40
C GLY A 165 13.87 -14.91 -15.71
N GLY A 166 13.11 -14.00 -15.10
CA GLY A 166 11.69 -13.82 -15.42
C GLY A 166 11.51 -13.50 -16.91
N LEU A 167 12.35 -12.60 -17.45
CA LEU A 167 12.46 -12.33 -18.88
C LEU A 167 13.90 -12.46 -19.39
N TYR A 168 14.08 -13.23 -20.46
CA TYR A 168 15.38 -13.48 -21.10
C TYR A 168 15.44 -12.97 -22.54
N ASN A 169 16.38 -12.07 -22.86
CA ASN A 169 16.60 -11.48 -24.19
C ASN A 169 18.05 -11.67 -24.67
N ARG A 170 18.28 -12.38 -25.81
CA ARG A 170 19.63 -12.56 -26.38
C ARG A 170 19.69 -12.84 -27.91
N PRO A 171 19.85 -11.82 -28.77
CA PRO A 171 19.38 -10.44 -28.59
C PRO A 171 17.86 -10.38 -28.60
N GLY A 172 17.24 -9.32 -28.11
CA GLY A 172 15.78 -9.14 -28.20
C GLY A 172 15.39 -7.73 -27.76
N SER A 173 14.40 -7.12 -28.41
CA SER A 173 13.99 -5.75 -28.11
C SER A 173 12.48 -5.62 -27.83
N PRO A 174 11.86 -6.50 -27.01
CA PRO A 174 10.43 -6.40 -26.74
C PRO A 174 10.09 -5.15 -25.93
N LYS A 175 8.81 -4.75 -25.98
CA LYS A 175 8.22 -3.80 -25.04
C LYS A 175 7.67 -4.56 -23.84
N VAL A 176 8.02 -4.11 -22.64
CA VAL A 176 7.53 -4.64 -21.38
C VAL A 176 6.81 -3.51 -20.67
N VAL A 177 5.51 -3.66 -20.44
CA VAL A 177 4.65 -2.58 -19.94
C VAL A 177 3.78 -3.12 -18.81
N ASN A 178 3.58 -2.35 -17.73
CA ASN A 178 2.67 -2.73 -16.65
C ASN A 178 2.97 -4.11 -16.03
N CYS A 179 4.22 -4.56 -16.08
CA CYS A 179 4.62 -5.88 -15.58
C CYS A 179 5.24 -5.79 -14.18
N THR A 180 4.99 -6.81 -13.37
CA THR A 180 5.67 -7.01 -12.09
C THR A 180 6.60 -8.21 -12.17
N PHE A 181 7.87 -8.03 -11.81
CA PHE A 181 8.84 -9.10 -11.65
C PHE A 181 9.14 -9.27 -10.17
N ILE A 182 8.83 -10.43 -9.62
CA ILE A 182 8.97 -10.76 -8.20
C ILE A 182 9.38 -12.24 -8.06
N ASP A 183 10.06 -12.61 -6.99
CA ASP A 183 10.42 -14.01 -6.69
C ASP A 183 11.08 -14.75 -7.85
N ASN A 184 11.93 -14.05 -8.59
CA ASN A 184 12.79 -14.65 -9.60
C ASN A 184 14.16 -14.91 -8.97
N TRP A 185 14.55 -16.18 -8.90
CA TRP A 185 15.69 -16.74 -8.15
C TRP A 185 16.85 -17.20 -9.05
N ALA A 186 18.02 -17.32 -8.43
CA ALA A 186 19.11 -18.12 -8.96
C ALA A 186 19.91 -18.80 -7.84
N LEU A 187 20.42 -20.00 -8.15
CA LEU A 187 21.13 -20.84 -7.20
C LEU A 187 22.59 -20.39 -6.96
N TYR A 188 23.21 -19.71 -7.94
CA TYR A 188 24.61 -19.27 -7.86
C TYR A 188 24.77 -17.76 -8.12
N GLY A 189 25.63 -17.11 -7.34
CA GLY A 189 25.84 -15.66 -7.38
C GLY A 189 26.18 -15.12 -8.78
N TYR A 190 25.71 -13.89 -9.05
CA TYR A 190 25.74 -13.17 -10.34
C TYR A 190 24.79 -13.70 -11.43
N SER A 191 24.07 -14.79 -11.17
CA SER A 191 23.30 -15.53 -12.16
C SER A 191 21.80 -15.40 -12.01
N GLY A 192 21.30 -14.45 -11.22
CA GLY A 192 19.86 -14.33 -10.98
C GLY A 192 19.41 -12.93 -11.26
N ASN A 193 18.55 -12.79 -12.25
CA ASN A 193 18.07 -11.52 -12.73
C ASN A 193 16.57 -11.63 -12.96
N ALA A 194 15.78 -10.67 -12.50
CA ALA A 194 14.37 -10.61 -12.92
C ALA A 194 14.29 -10.45 -14.45
N ILE A 195 15.20 -9.65 -15.03
CA ILE A 195 15.36 -9.51 -16.47
C ILE A 195 16.83 -9.64 -16.86
N TYR A 196 17.12 -10.53 -17.81
CA TYR A 196 18.42 -10.64 -18.47
C TYR A 196 18.32 -10.10 -19.90
N ASN A 197 19.16 -9.12 -20.24
CA ASN A 197 19.26 -8.55 -21.57
C ASN A 197 20.70 -8.61 -22.09
N ARG A 198 20.89 -9.16 -23.29
CA ARG A 198 22.18 -9.15 -23.98
C ARG A 198 22.03 -8.68 -25.41
N LEU A 199 22.77 -7.64 -25.81
CA LEU A 199 22.78 -7.06 -27.17
C LEU A 199 21.42 -6.50 -27.67
N GLY A 200 20.35 -6.65 -26.90
CA GLY A 200 19.00 -6.19 -27.22
C GLY A 200 18.74 -4.75 -26.80
N SER A 201 17.66 -4.15 -27.32
CA SER A 201 17.22 -2.80 -26.95
C SER A 201 15.77 -2.74 -26.46
N PRO A 202 15.39 -3.52 -25.41
CA PRO A 202 14.03 -3.50 -24.90
C PRO A 202 13.69 -2.17 -24.22
N THR A 203 12.41 -1.84 -24.24
CA THR A 203 11.85 -0.73 -23.47
C THR A 203 11.00 -1.29 -22.33
N ILE A 204 11.21 -0.75 -21.13
CA ILE A 204 10.54 -1.22 -19.91
C ILE A 204 9.82 -0.03 -19.29
N THR A 205 8.50 -0.09 -19.16
CA THR A 205 7.67 1.06 -18.74
C THR A 205 6.62 0.65 -17.73
N ASN A 206 6.45 1.45 -16.68
CA ASN A 206 5.44 1.20 -15.65
C ASN A 206 5.59 -0.19 -15.01
N CYS A 207 6.83 -0.60 -14.73
CA CYS A 207 7.13 -1.91 -14.18
C CYS A 207 7.59 -1.84 -12.74
N LEU A 208 7.21 -2.86 -11.96
CA LEU A 208 7.76 -3.12 -10.65
C LEU A 208 8.78 -4.25 -10.74
N ILE A 209 10.01 -3.98 -10.32
CA ILE A 209 11.08 -4.96 -10.20
C ILE A 209 11.44 -5.07 -8.72
N ASN A 210 10.83 -6.06 -8.08
CA ASN A 210 10.96 -6.27 -6.64
C ASN A 210 11.84 -7.48 -6.37
N GLY A 211 12.92 -7.25 -5.62
CA GLY A 211 13.85 -8.30 -5.25
C GLY A 211 13.38 -9.08 -4.02
N SER A 212 13.34 -10.39 -4.15
CA SER A 212 13.13 -11.33 -3.04
C SER A 212 14.17 -12.46 -2.99
N GLY A 213 15.16 -12.44 -3.89
CA GLY A 213 16.32 -13.36 -3.93
C GLY A 213 17.68 -12.65 -4.01
N ARG A 214 18.77 -13.40 -4.10
CA ARG A 214 20.19 -12.92 -4.18
C ARG A 214 20.57 -12.36 -5.56
N ASN A 215 19.72 -11.50 -6.11
CA ASN A 215 19.64 -11.27 -7.56
C ASN A 215 19.71 -9.78 -7.93
N ASN A 216 20.11 -9.48 -9.18
CA ASN A 216 19.87 -8.16 -9.75
C ASN A 216 18.41 -8.05 -10.19
N GLY A 217 17.85 -6.85 -10.17
CA GLY A 217 16.58 -6.60 -10.84
C GLY A 217 16.74 -6.80 -12.35
N ILE A 218 17.70 -6.08 -12.95
CA ILE A 218 18.04 -6.22 -14.37
C ILE A 218 19.54 -6.42 -14.55
N PHE A 219 19.93 -7.35 -15.42
CA PHE A 219 21.29 -7.45 -15.93
C PHE A 219 21.32 -7.16 -17.42
N ASN A 220 22.07 -6.13 -17.80
CA ASN A 220 22.25 -5.68 -19.18
C ASN A 220 23.70 -5.92 -19.64
N GLU A 221 23.88 -6.61 -20.75
CA GLU A 221 25.19 -6.89 -21.35
C GLU A 221 25.20 -6.39 -22.80
N LEU A 222 25.91 -5.29 -23.05
CA LEU A 222 26.11 -4.66 -24.35
C LEU A 222 24.81 -4.24 -25.07
N GLY A 223 23.69 -4.19 -24.35
CA GLY A 223 22.38 -3.78 -24.85
C GLY A 223 22.06 -2.31 -24.58
N SER A 224 21.01 -1.79 -25.23
CA SER A 224 20.55 -0.40 -25.07
C SER A 224 19.18 -0.35 -24.37
N LEU A 225 19.18 -0.11 -23.06
CA LEU A 225 17.95 -0.09 -22.26
C LEU A 225 17.35 1.31 -22.17
N THR A 226 16.04 1.41 -22.39
CA THR A 226 15.24 2.59 -22.04
C THR A 226 14.19 2.20 -21.01
N ILE A 227 14.25 2.82 -19.84
CA ILE A 227 13.40 2.48 -18.70
C ILE A 227 12.73 3.75 -18.17
N SER A 228 11.41 3.71 -18.04
CA SER A 228 10.63 4.87 -17.57
C SER A 228 9.50 4.50 -16.63
N ASN A 229 9.26 5.31 -15.60
CA ASN A 229 8.19 5.11 -14.62
C ASN A 229 8.27 3.73 -13.94
N CYS A 230 9.47 3.29 -13.57
CA CYS A 230 9.68 1.97 -12.98
C CYS A 230 10.14 2.06 -11.53
N VAL A 231 9.76 1.06 -10.73
CA VAL A 231 10.17 0.93 -9.33
C VAL A 231 11.10 -0.26 -9.18
N PHE A 232 12.27 -0.02 -8.61
CA PHE A 232 13.26 -1.03 -8.24
C PHE A 232 13.41 -1.03 -6.74
N THR A 233 12.98 -2.11 -6.08
CA THR A 233 13.06 -2.17 -4.62
C THR A 233 13.44 -3.54 -4.10
N ARG A 234 14.14 -3.55 -2.95
CA ARG A 234 14.56 -4.76 -2.23
C ARG A 234 15.45 -5.71 -3.03
N ASN A 235 16.12 -5.25 -4.07
CA ASN A 235 17.07 -6.04 -4.84
C ASN A 235 18.39 -6.23 -4.04
N ARG A 236 18.73 -7.49 -3.75
CA ARG A 236 19.88 -7.90 -2.90
C ARG A 236 21.21 -8.03 -3.65
N GLN A 237 21.29 -7.41 -4.81
CA GLN A 237 22.53 -7.14 -5.51
C GLN A 237 22.39 -5.75 -6.13
N SER A 238 21.92 -5.62 -7.36
CA SER A 238 21.68 -4.30 -7.96
C SER A 238 20.24 -4.17 -8.42
N GLY A 239 19.62 -3.00 -8.32
CA GLY A 239 18.39 -2.70 -9.06
C GLY A 239 18.63 -2.92 -10.56
N ILE A 240 19.69 -2.32 -11.09
CA ILE A 240 20.20 -2.59 -12.44
C ILE A 240 21.72 -2.75 -12.41
N LYS A 241 22.21 -3.82 -13.04
CA LYS A 241 23.61 -3.99 -13.41
C LYS A 241 23.76 -3.88 -14.93
N SER A 242 24.55 -2.94 -15.41
CA SER A 242 24.77 -2.72 -16.84
C SER A 242 26.25 -2.76 -17.20
N TYR A 243 26.59 -3.62 -18.16
CA TYR A 243 27.92 -3.78 -18.75
C TYR A 243 27.90 -3.36 -20.21
N GLY A 244 28.55 -2.24 -20.56
CA GLY A 244 28.55 -1.67 -21.90
C GLY A 244 27.17 -1.20 -22.38
N GLY A 245 27.09 -0.85 -23.65
CA GLY A 245 25.83 -0.43 -24.29
C GLY A 245 25.37 0.96 -23.86
N SER A 246 24.05 1.16 -23.77
CA SER A 246 23.45 2.42 -23.31
C SER A 246 22.34 2.17 -22.29
N LEU A 247 22.14 3.13 -21.38
CA LEU A 247 21.10 3.08 -20.37
C LEU A 247 20.48 4.47 -20.20
N ILE A 248 19.17 4.55 -20.42
CA ILE A 248 18.38 5.77 -20.20
C ILE A 248 17.34 5.46 -19.12
N LEU A 249 17.37 6.25 -18.04
CA LEU A 249 16.45 6.17 -16.92
C LEU A 249 15.67 7.48 -16.81
N THR A 250 14.34 7.40 -16.70
CA THR A 250 13.49 8.57 -16.51
C THR A 250 12.35 8.27 -15.54
N ASN A 251 12.14 9.13 -14.54
CA ASN A 251 11.02 9.00 -13.58
C ASN A 251 11.03 7.65 -12.84
N CYS A 252 12.21 7.12 -12.50
CA CYS A 252 12.33 5.83 -11.82
C CYS A 252 12.63 6.00 -10.32
N LEU A 253 12.13 5.07 -9.51
CA LEU A 253 12.45 4.96 -8.09
C LEU A 253 13.36 3.76 -7.86
N PHE A 254 14.46 3.96 -7.14
CA PHE A 254 15.33 2.92 -6.61
C PHE A 254 15.37 3.04 -5.08
N GLY A 255 14.58 2.21 -4.40
CA GLY A 255 14.39 2.24 -2.94
C GLY A 255 14.80 0.94 -2.25
N ASP A 256 15.58 0.99 -1.19
CA ASP A 256 15.89 -0.18 -0.34
C ASP A 256 16.61 -1.34 -1.07
N ASN A 257 17.52 -1.04 -2.00
CA ASN A 257 18.37 -2.03 -2.68
C ASN A 257 19.79 -2.06 -2.09
N ASP A 258 20.56 -3.13 -2.33
CA ASP A 258 21.98 -3.12 -1.96
C ASP A 258 22.74 -2.11 -2.82
N TRP A 259 22.78 -2.32 -4.14
CA TRP A 259 23.11 -1.29 -5.13
C TRP A 259 21.83 -0.85 -5.83
N ALA A 260 21.60 0.44 -6.00
CA ALA A 260 20.58 0.86 -6.96
C ALA A 260 21.07 0.60 -8.40
N LEU A 261 22.27 1.08 -8.73
CA LEU A 261 22.91 0.87 -10.03
C LEU A 261 24.35 0.36 -9.88
N PHE A 262 24.72 -0.60 -10.72
CA PHE A 262 26.11 -1.00 -10.98
C PHE A 262 26.40 -0.80 -12.47
N ILE A 263 27.32 0.10 -12.81
CA ILE A 263 27.59 0.52 -14.18
C ILE A 263 29.05 0.25 -14.56
N ASP A 264 29.25 -0.48 -15.65
CA ASP A 264 30.57 -0.84 -16.17
C ASP A 264 30.63 -0.58 -17.69
N TYR A 265 31.68 0.08 -18.17
CA TYR A 265 31.86 0.50 -19.59
C TYR A 265 30.63 1.17 -20.26
N CYS A 266 29.76 1.82 -19.48
CA CYS A 266 28.52 2.44 -19.97
C CYS A 266 28.35 3.83 -19.35
N ASN A 267 27.77 4.77 -20.09
CA ASN A 267 27.54 6.14 -19.62
C ASN A 267 26.03 6.45 -19.58
N PRO A 268 25.33 6.13 -18.47
CA PRO A 268 23.89 6.33 -18.38
C PRO A 268 23.47 7.80 -18.36
N ILE A 269 22.29 8.05 -18.91
CA ILE A 269 21.57 9.32 -18.80
C ILE A 269 20.39 9.11 -17.84
N ILE A 270 20.40 9.83 -16.72
CA ILE A 270 19.44 9.65 -15.64
C ILE A 270 18.73 10.95 -15.37
N ARG A 271 17.40 10.95 -15.50
CA ARG A 271 16.56 12.13 -15.27
C ARG A 271 15.43 11.84 -14.32
N ASN A 272 15.12 12.78 -13.44
CA ASN A 272 13.90 12.74 -12.63
C ASN A 272 13.78 11.46 -11.79
N CYS A 273 14.91 10.90 -11.35
CA CYS A 273 14.91 9.64 -10.61
C CYS A 273 15.14 9.89 -9.12
N THR A 274 14.53 9.06 -8.28
CA THR A 274 14.80 9.03 -6.84
C THR A 274 15.60 7.78 -6.51
N PHE A 275 16.78 7.96 -5.93
CA PHE A 275 17.61 6.93 -5.33
C PHE A 275 17.59 7.16 -3.84
N SER A 276 17.04 6.23 -3.07
CA SER A 276 17.05 6.38 -1.62
C SER A 276 17.08 5.06 -0.86
N ARG A 277 17.66 5.09 0.35
CA ARG A 277 17.78 3.93 1.24
C ARG A 277 18.49 2.72 0.62
N ASN A 278 19.33 2.96 -0.39
CA ASN A 278 20.20 1.94 -0.95
C ASN A 278 21.53 1.94 -0.21
N ASN A 279 22.22 0.80 -0.07
CA ASN A 279 23.58 0.83 0.51
C ASN A 279 24.49 1.71 -0.36
N ILE A 280 24.44 1.50 -1.68
CA ILE A 280 25.14 2.32 -2.68
C ILE A 280 24.15 2.78 -3.74
N ALA A 281 24.13 4.09 -4.03
CA ALA A 281 23.29 4.65 -5.09
C ALA A 281 23.74 4.22 -6.49
N ILE A 282 25.00 4.50 -6.83
CA ILE A 282 25.58 4.14 -8.13
C ILE A 282 27.04 3.73 -7.91
N GLU A 283 27.38 2.52 -8.33
CA GLU A 283 28.75 2.00 -8.41
C GLU A 283 29.25 2.07 -9.86
N TYR A 284 30.51 2.46 -10.06
CA TYR A 284 31.15 2.57 -11.38
C TYR A 284 32.38 1.68 -11.50
N ASP A 285 32.54 1.03 -12.64
CA ASP A 285 33.74 0.29 -13.03
C ASP A 285 34.10 0.57 -14.51
N GLY A 286 35.29 0.15 -14.94
CA GLY A 286 35.68 0.18 -16.36
C GLY A 286 35.77 1.58 -16.98
N GLY A 287 35.88 2.63 -16.16
CA GLY A 287 35.87 4.03 -16.61
C GLY A 287 34.48 4.59 -16.94
N ALA A 288 33.41 3.94 -16.49
CA ALA A 288 32.04 4.42 -16.61
C ALA A 288 31.80 5.74 -15.84
N THR A 289 30.87 6.55 -16.34
CA THR A 289 30.40 7.77 -15.67
C THR A 289 28.90 7.97 -15.88
N ALA A 290 28.21 8.73 -15.03
CA ALA A 290 26.80 9.06 -15.23
C ALA A 290 26.56 10.57 -15.29
N ALA A 291 25.55 10.96 -16.06
CA ALA A 291 24.97 12.30 -16.05
C ALA A 291 23.58 12.26 -15.38
N LEU A 292 23.44 12.97 -14.26
CA LEU A 292 22.21 13.06 -13.48
C LEU A 292 21.61 14.46 -13.60
N THR A 293 20.29 14.52 -13.77
CA THR A 293 19.56 15.79 -13.79
C THR A 293 18.20 15.65 -13.11
N SER A 294 17.86 16.58 -12.22
CA SER A 294 16.56 16.56 -11.52
C SER A 294 16.33 15.29 -10.70
N CYS A 295 17.40 14.72 -10.15
CA CYS A 295 17.32 13.52 -9.34
C CYS A 295 17.35 13.84 -7.85
N ILE A 296 16.88 12.90 -7.02
CA ILE A 296 17.15 12.87 -5.59
C ILE A 296 18.05 11.66 -5.28
N ILE A 297 19.14 11.88 -4.56
CA ILE A 297 20.12 10.88 -4.13
C ILE A 297 20.31 11.08 -2.62
N TRP A 298 19.61 10.27 -1.81
CA TRP A 298 19.49 10.53 -0.38
C TRP A 298 19.39 9.26 0.47
N GLU A 299 19.87 9.28 1.72
CA GLU A 299 19.85 8.12 2.64
C GLU A 299 20.63 6.91 2.09
N HIS A 300 21.85 7.13 1.62
CA HIS A 300 22.77 6.06 1.24
C HIS A 300 23.81 5.80 2.34
N THR A 301 24.32 4.57 2.44
CA THR A 301 25.38 4.27 3.43
C THR A 301 26.76 4.65 2.95
N GLU A 302 27.00 4.62 1.64
CA GLU A 302 28.30 4.93 1.03
C GLU A 302 28.28 6.25 0.24
N PRO A 303 29.45 6.90 0.03
CA PRO A 303 29.56 8.12 -0.76
C PRO A 303 29.13 7.94 -2.23
N PHE A 304 28.53 8.99 -2.78
CA PHE A 304 28.11 9.04 -4.18
C PHE A 304 29.11 9.81 -5.04
N TYR A 305 29.39 9.31 -6.24
CA TYR A 305 30.22 9.96 -7.25
C TYR A 305 29.49 9.99 -8.60
N ALA A 306 29.65 11.05 -9.38
CA ALA A 306 29.19 11.13 -10.77
C ALA A 306 29.99 12.20 -11.51
N GLU A 307 30.08 12.10 -12.83
CA GLU A 307 30.82 13.08 -13.65
C GLU A 307 30.07 14.40 -13.77
N SER A 308 28.74 14.35 -13.88
CA SER A 308 27.90 15.56 -13.95
C SER A 308 26.60 15.36 -13.20
N VAL A 309 26.32 16.27 -12.26
CA VAL A 309 25.09 16.29 -11.47
C VAL A 309 24.56 17.72 -11.47
N ASN A 310 23.39 17.94 -12.05
CA ASN A 310 22.79 19.27 -12.11
C ASN A 310 21.33 19.21 -11.64
N TYR A 311 20.85 20.31 -11.07
CA TYR A 311 19.48 20.48 -10.58
C TYR A 311 19.01 19.28 -9.76
N SER A 312 19.87 18.69 -8.92
CA SER A 312 19.58 17.47 -8.19
C SER A 312 19.79 17.66 -6.68
N CYS A 313 19.06 16.90 -5.87
CA CYS A 313 19.22 16.88 -4.43
C CYS A 313 20.15 15.73 -4.05
N VAL A 314 21.30 16.04 -3.44
CA VAL A 314 22.35 15.05 -3.17
C VAL A 314 22.82 15.15 -1.72
N GLN A 315 22.83 14.02 -1.02
CA GLN A 315 23.35 13.94 0.34
C GLN A 315 24.86 14.15 0.38
N GLY A 316 25.32 15.09 1.21
CA GLY A 316 26.74 15.41 1.40
C GLY A 316 27.25 16.54 0.52
N SER A 317 28.53 16.91 0.70
CA SER A 317 29.14 18.10 0.06
C SER A 317 29.64 17.81 -1.36
N TRP A 318 28.76 17.39 -2.26
CA TRP A 318 29.11 16.97 -3.64
C TRP A 318 28.63 17.94 -4.72
N ASP A 319 28.44 19.21 -4.36
CA ASP A 319 27.97 20.27 -5.27
C ASP A 319 29.05 20.70 -6.28
N THR A 320 29.20 19.91 -7.35
CA THR A 320 30.12 20.25 -8.45
C THR A 320 29.42 20.77 -9.70
N GLY A 321 28.09 20.62 -9.79
CA GLY A 321 27.28 21.13 -10.91
C GLY A 321 26.34 22.26 -10.51
N ILE A 322 25.44 22.64 -11.42
CA ILE A 322 24.58 23.82 -11.24
C ILE A 322 23.26 23.44 -10.57
N GLY A 323 22.78 24.29 -9.66
CA GLY A 323 21.42 24.21 -9.11
C GLY A 323 21.16 23.00 -8.22
N ASN A 324 22.19 22.35 -7.69
CA ASN A 324 22.00 21.23 -6.77
C ASN A 324 21.62 21.71 -5.37
N ILE A 325 21.01 20.79 -4.62
CA ILE A 325 20.55 21.00 -3.24
C ILE A 325 21.20 19.95 -2.36
N THR A 326 21.73 20.35 -1.20
CA THR A 326 22.31 19.43 -0.22
C THR A 326 21.47 19.29 1.05
N ASP A 327 20.40 20.06 1.15
CA ASP A 327 19.43 19.99 2.25
C ASP A 327 18.56 18.74 2.11
N ASN A 328 18.04 18.25 3.24
CA ASN A 328 17.20 17.06 3.27
C ASN A 328 15.98 17.23 2.35
N PRO A 329 15.67 16.26 1.46
CA PRO A 329 14.52 16.31 0.56
C PRO A 329 13.18 16.22 1.28
N GLN A 330 13.15 15.91 2.58
CA GLN A 330 11.94 15.83 3.41
C GLN A 330 10.91 14.86 2.83
N PHE A 331 11.26 13.58 2.74
CA PHE A 331 10.30 12.54 2.35
C PHE A 331 9.20 12.36 3.41
N VAL A 332 8.00 11.99 2.95
CA VAL A 332 6.85 11.72 3.82
C VAL A 332 7.11 10.55 4.77
N ASP A 333 7.55 9.40 4.23
CA ASP A 333 7.88 8.21 5.02
C ASP A 333 8.73 7.23 4.20
N ALA A 334 9.99 7.60 3.97
CA ALA A 334 10.93 6.76 3.23
C ALA A 334 11.11 5.38 3.87
N GLY A 335 11.01 5.27 5.20
CA GLY A 335 11.15 4.00 5.94
C GLY A 335 10.13 2.93 5.55
N ASN A 336 8.94 3.36 5.10
CA ASN A 336 7.88 2.47 4.61
C ASN A 336 7.69 2.55 3.08
N GLY A 337 8.68 3.08 2.35
CA GLY A 337 8.67 3.14 0.89
C GLY A 337 7.88 4.32 0.29
N ASN A 338 7.53 5.33 1.08
CA ASN A 338 6.85 6.53 0.61
C ASN A 338 7.85 7.70 0.42
N TYR A 339 8.33 7.83 -0.81
CA TYR A 339 9.34 8.81 -1.21
C TYR A 339 8.76 10.12 -1.79
N ARG A 340 7.48 10.41 -1.52
CA ARG A 340 6.86 11.70 -1.85
C ARG A 340 7.43 12.81 -0.98
N LEU A 341 7.42 14.05 -1.49
CA LEU A 341 7.95 15.22 -0.78
C LEU A 341 6.92 15.79 0.21
N LEU A 342 7.40 16.26 1.36
CA LEU A 342 6.65 17.11 2.29
C LEU A 342 6.58 18.55 1.78
N LYS A 343 5.57 19.30 2.22
CA LYS A 343 5.25 20.66 1.72
C LYS A 343 6.39 21.68 1.79
N ASP A 344 7.31 21.51 2.75
CA ASP A 344 8.41 22.44 3.01
C ASP A 344 9.72 21.93 2.38
N SER A 345 9.64 20.89 1.55
CA SER A 345 10.79 20.28 0.90
C SER A 345 11.52 21.29 0.01
N PRO A 346 12.85 21.35 0.06
CA PRO A 346 13.63 22.18 -0.84
C PRO A 346 13.62 21.66 -2.29
N CYS A 347 13.16 20.42 -2.51
CA CYS A 347 13.13 19.78 -3.83
C CYS A 347 11.92 20.18 -4.69
N ILE A 348 10.93 20.85 -4.09
CA ILE A 348 9.72 21.29 -4.78
C ILE A 348 10.05 22.44 -5.73
N ASN A 349 9.56 22.35 -6.97
CA ASN A 349 9.78 23.29 -8.06
C ASN A 349 11.28 23.59 -8.26
N ALA A 350 12.15 22.62 -8.02
CA ALA A 350 13.59 22.82 -7.98
C ALA A 350 14.37 22.11 -9.10
N GLY A 351 13.71 21.27 -9.91
CA GLY A 351 14.33 20.57 -11.03
C GLY A 351 14.74 21.48 -12.21
N ASP A 352 15.20 20.88 -13.30
CA ASP A 352 15.84 21.60 -14.41
C ASP A 352 14.90 22.65 -15.02
N PRO A 353 15.23 23.96 -14.99
CA PRO A 353 14.42 25.01 -15.61
C PRO A 353 14.37 24.88 -17.14
N GLY A 354 15.28 24.11 -17.75
CA GLY A 354 15.30 23.79 -19.16
C GLY A 354 14.49 22.55 -19.54
N TYR A 355 13.80 21.90 -18.59
CA TYR A 355 13.02 20.70 -18.86
C TYR A 355 11.94 20.96 -19.93
N ILE A 356 11.98 20.17 -21.00
CA ILE A 356 11.00 20.24 -22.09
C ILE A 356 9.93 19.20 -21.82
N HIS A 357 8.75 19.65 -21.40
CA HIS A 357 7.61 18.78 -21.16
C HIS A 357 7.03 18.22 -22.46
N LEU A 358 6.90 16.90 -22.53
CA LEU A 358 6.15 16.25 -23.61
C LEU A 358 4.68 16.07 -23.19
N PRO A 359 3.70 16.33 -24.09
CA PRO A 359 2.29 16.17 -23.79
C PRO A 359 1.98 14.77 -23.24
N GLY A 360 1.32 14.73 -22.08
CA GLY A 360 0.92 13.47 -21.45
C GLY A 360 1.96 12.83 -20.54
N GLU A 361 3.16 13.42 -20.38
CA GLU A 361 4.11 12.94 -19.37
C GLU A 361 3.51 13.02 -17.98
N ARG A 362 3.76 11.94 -17.22
CA ARG A 362 3.33 11.78 -15.85
C ARG A 362 4.53 11.43 -14.96
N ASP A 363 4.41 11.77 -13.68
CA ASP A 363 5.29 11.25 -12.65
C ASP A 363 4.95 9.78 -12.32
N LEU A 364 5.62 9.23 -11.31
CA LEU A 364 5.43 7.83 -10.91
C LEU A 364 4.06 7.54 -10.27
N ASP A 365 3.31 8.57 -9.86
CA ASP A 365 1.94 8.48 -9.35
C ASP A 365 0.88 8.66 -10.45
N GLY A 366 1.29 8.95 -11.68
CA GLY A 366 0.35 9.27 -12.76
C GLY A 366 -0.10 10.73 -12.75
N ASN A 367 0.52 11.60 -11.95
CA ASN A 367 0.24 13.05 -11.92
C ASN A 367 0.95 13.77 -13.07
N PRO A 368 0.44 14.91 -13.57
CA PRO A 368 1.15 15.72 -14.56
C PRO A 368 2.58 16.02 -14.13
N ARG A 369 3.54 15.82 -15.03
CA ARG A 369 4.97 15.97 -14.68
C ARG A 369 5.41 17.40 -14.37
N VAL A 370 4.65 18.42 -14.78
CA VAL A 370 4.96 19.82 -14.49
C VAL A 370 3.80 20.42 -13.70
N ILE A 371 4.09 20.88 -12.48
CA ILE A 371 3.15 21.59 -11.61
C ILE A 371 3.68 23.02 -11.43
N ASP A 372 2.81 24.02 -11.50
CA ASP A 372 3.19 25.44 -11.37
C ASP A 372 4.35 25.92 -12.28
N GLY A 373 4.57 25.24 -13.40
CA GLY A 373 5.52 25.62 -14.44
C GLY A 373 6.95 25.11 -14.24
N ARG A 374 7.24 24.32 -13.21
CA ARG A 374 8.54 23.67 -13.01
C ARG A 374 8.34 22.23 -12.50
N ILE A 375 9.32 21.37 -12.75
CA ILE A 375 9.31 20.02 -12.19
C ILE A 375 9.94 20.03 -10.79
N ASP A 376 9.51 19.12 -9.95
CA ASP A 376 10.21 18.74 -8.74
C ASP A 376 11.44 17.90 -9.07
N MET A 377 12.41 17.89 -8.14
CA MET A 377 13.48 16.90 -8.20
C MET A 377 12.93 15.52 -7.80
N GLY A 378 13.33 14.47 -8.51
CA GLY A 378 12.98 13.08 -8.20
C GLY A 378 11.80 12.52 -9.00
N ALA A 379 11.34 11.34 -8.59
CA ALA A 379 10.36 10.54 -9.32
C ALA A 379 8.90 11.00 -9.18
N TYR A 380 8.59 11.83 -8.18
CA TYR A 380 7.25 12.27 -7.81
C TYR A 380 7.14 13.80 -7.84
N GLU A 381 5.98 14.33 -8.24
CA GLU A 381 5.65 15.75 -8.14
C GLU A 381 4.80 16.02 -6.89
N PHE A 382 5.07 17.14 -6.22
CA PHE A 382 4.31 17.64 -5.09
C PHE A 382 3.15 18.51 -5.58
N LEU A 383 1.95 18.21 -5.06
CA LEU A 383 0.71 18.83 -5.51
C LEU A 383 0.17 19.93 -4.57
N GLY A 384 0.90 20.31 -3.51
CA GLY A 384 0.36 21.17 -2.45
C GLY A 384 -0.50 20.42 -1.43
N PRO A 385 -1.05 21.11 -0.40
CA PRO A 385 -2.09 20.57 0.46
C PRO A 385 -3.31 20.20 -0.38
N ARG A 386 -3.66 18.92 -0.41
CA ARG A 386 -4.78 18.41 -1.17
C ARG A 386 -6.01 18.24 -0.29
N VAL A 387 -7.17 18.43 -0.90
CA VAL A 387 -8.40 17.80 -0.40
C VAL A 387 -8.53 16.48 -1.13
N ILE A 388 -8.41 15.39 -0.40
CA ILE A 388 -8.58 14.02 -0.90
C ILE A 388 -10.00 13.57 -0.56
N TYR A 389 -10.79 13.21 -1.57
CA TYR A 389 -12.16 12.75 -1.38
C TYR A 389 -12.21 11.23 -1.28
N VAL A 390 -13.04 10.73 -0.36
CA VAL A 390 -13.27 9.30 -0.13
C VAL A 390 -14.77 9.03 -0.08
N ASP A 391 -15.26 8.12 -0.91
CA ASP A 391 -16.67 7.74 -0.96
C ASP A 391 -16.81 6.32 -1.50
N ASP A 392 -17.36 5.40 -0.68
CA ASP A 392 -17.48 3.97 -1.06
C ASP A 392 -18.45 3.75 -2.22
N SER A 393 -19.25 4.77 -2.58
CA SER A 393 -20.23 4.75 -3.65
C SER A 393 -19.80 5.51 -4.92
N ALA A 394 -18.64 6.16 -4.92
CA ALA A 394 -18.12 6.86 -6.10
C ALA A 394 -17.82 5.88 -7.24
N THR A 395 -18.04 6.32 -8.48
CA THR A 395 -17.90 5.48 -9.70
C THR A 395 -16.94 6.07 -10.74
N GLY A 396 -16.25 7.16 -10.42
CA GLY A 396 -15.31 7.82 -11.31
C GLY A 396 -13.94 7.15 -11.30
N ASN A 397 -12.88 7.95 -11.45
CA ASN A 397 -11.52 7.44 -11.67
C ASN A 397 -10.85 6.81 -10.43
N ASN A 398 -11.47 6.89 -9.25
CA ASN A 398 -10.90 6.41 -7.99
C ASN A 398 -9.49 6.99 -7.72
N ASP A 399 -9.37 8.32 -7.89
CA ASP A 399 -8.11 9.08 -7.77
C ASP A 399 -8.13 10.12 -6.63
N GLY A 400 -9.27 10.27 -5.94
CA GLY A 400 -9.44 11.15 -4.80
C GLY A 400 -9.50 12.64 -5.14
N THR A 401 -9.58 13.03 -6.43
CA THR A 401 -9.51 14.43 -6.86
C THR A 401 -10.85 15.18 -6.76
N SER A 402 -11.97 14.46 -6.72
CA SER A 402 -13.32 15.01 -6.61
C SER A 402 -14.25 14.02 -5.90
N TRP A 403 -15.47 14.42 -5.53
CA TRP A 403 -16.47 13.45 -5.04
C TRP A 403 -16.85 12.39 -6.08
N ALA A 404 -16.81 12.73 -7.38
CA ALA A 404 -17.12 11.77 -8.44
C ALA A 404 -15.98 10.76 -8.63
N ASP A 405 -14.74 11.22 -8.48
CA ASP A 405 -13.52 10.44 -8.63
C ASP A 405 -12.92 10.04 -7.28
N ALA A 406 -13.72 10.06 -6.22
CA ALA A 406 -13.26 9.82 -4.85
C ALA A 406 -12.64 8.42 -4.71
N TYR A 407 -11.67 8.27 -3.81
CA TYR A 407 -11.21 6.94 -3.45
C TYR A 407 -12.36 6.15 -2.82
N ASN A 408 -12.60 4.93 -3.28
CA ASN A 408 -13.62 4.06 -2.67
C ASN A 408 -13.18 3.55 -1.29
N TYR A 409 -11.87 3.45 -1.07
CA TYR A 409 -11.31 2.94 0.18
C TYR A 409 -10.50 4.02 0.90
N LEU A 410 -10.82 4.26 2.17
CA LEU A 410 -10.11 5.23 3.00
C LEU A 410 -8.62 4.89 3.14
N GLN A 411 -8.27 3.61 3.12
CA GLN A 411 -6.90 3.16 3.22
C GLN A 411 -6.03 3.62 2.04
N ASP A 412 -6.62 3.73 0.83
CA ASP A 412 -5.94 4.26 -0.35
C ASP A 412 -5.70 5.76 -0.24
N ALA A 413 -6.70 6.51 0.23
CA ALA A 413 -6.53 7.93 0.52
C ALA A 413 -5.45 8.16 1.59
N LEU A 414 -5.47 7.34 2.66
CA LEU A 414 -4.45 7.39 3.70
C LEU A 414 -3.08 7.07 3.16
N MET A 415 -2.93 6.14 2.22
CA MET A 415 -1.64 5.87 1.57
C MET A 415 -1.10 7.11 0.86
N MET A 416 -1.95 7.79 0.12
CA MET A 416 -1.57 8.93 -0.71
C MET A 416 -1.36 10.21 0.11
N ALA A 417 -2.03 10.33 1.26
CA ALA A 417 -1.98 11.52 2.09
C ALA A 417 -0.59 11.79 2.69
N SER A 418 -0.22 13.07 2.68
CA SER A 418 1.00 13.64 3.28
C SER A 418 0.65 14.81 4.20
N ALA A 419 1.61 15.24 5.02
CA ALA A 419 1.39 16.32 5.98
C ALA A 419 0.91 17.61 5.29
N GLY A 420 -0.26 18.11 5.71
CA GLY A 420 -0.98 19.23 5.11
C GLY A 420 -2.29 18.81 4.43
N ASP A 421 -2.44 17.54 4.07
CA ASP A 421 -3.64 17.06 3.37
C ASP A 421 -4.88 16.98 4.30
N GLU A 422 -6.03 17.25 3.71
CA GLU A 422 -7.35 16.99 4.28
C GLU A 422 -7.99 15.81 3.55
N ILE A 423 -8.35 14.75 4.27
CA ILE A 423 -9.17 13.66 3.74
C ILE A 423 -10.63 13.90 4.13
N ARG A 424 -11.52 14.02 3.14
CA ARG A 424 -12.97 14.16 3.33
C ARG A 424 -13.65 12.85 3.00
N VAL A 425 -14.36 12.29 3.98
CA VAL A 425 -14.97 10.98 3.87
C VAL A 425 -16.50 11.11 3.87
N GLY A 426 -17.11 10.60 2.80
CA GLY A 426 -18.56 10.54 2.61
C GLY A 426 -19.23 9.64 3.64
N ARG A 427 -20.56 9.66 3.65
CA ARG A 427 -21.33 8.65 4.39
C ARG A 427 -21.01 7.27 3.81
N GLY A 428 -20.92 6.26 4.66
CA GLY A 428 -20.54 4.93 4.20
C GLY A 428 -19.93 4.09 5.32
N ILE A 429 -19.55 2.86 4.95
CA ILE A 429 -18.89 1.91 5.86
C ILE A 429 -17.52 1.59 5.27
N TYR A 430 -16.46 1.96 6.00
CA TYR A 430 -15.09 1.80 5.58
C TYR A 430 -14.38 0.81 6.48
N LYS A 431 -13.75 -0.21 5.88
CA LYS A 431 -13.05 -1.28 6.58
C LYS A 431 -11.54 -1.18 6.35
N PRO A 432 -10.69 -1.39 7.38
CA PRO A 432 -9.24 -1.22 7.25
C PRO A 432 -8.56 -2.15 6.24
N ASP A 433 -9.16 -3.32 5.98
CA ASP A 433 -8.63 -4.35 5.09
C ASP A 433 -8.97 -4.12 3.61
N GLN A 434 -9.61 -3.01 3.28
CA GLN A 434 -9.97 -2.66 1.91
C GLN A 434 -9.04 -1.58 1.36
N PHE A 435 -8.31 -1.92 0.30
CA PHE A 435 -7.45 -1.02 -0.46
C PHE A 435 -7.11 -1.63 -1.82
N VAL A 436 -6.82 -0.79 -2.81
CA VAL A 436 -6.33 -1.22 -4.14
C VAL A 436 -4.98 -0.62 -4.52
N LEU A 437 -4.55 0.49 -3.90
CA LEU A 437 -3.26 1.10 -4.21
C LEU A 437 -2.10 0.41 -3.50
N SER A 438 -2.33 -0.14 -2.29
CA SER A 438 -1.29 -0.92 -1.60
C SER A 438 -1.11 -2.28 -2.24
N LYS A 439 0.11 -2.55 -2.70
CA LYS A 439 0.50 -3.87 -3.23
C LYS A 439 1.07 -4.80 -2.16
N ARG A 440 1.02 -4.42 -0.88
CA ARG A 440 1.42 -5.29 0.22
C ARG A 440 0.35 -6.36 0.48
N PRO A 441 0.71 -7.53 1.04
CA PRO A 441 -0.27 -8.50 1.50
C PRO A 441 -1.25 -7.87 2.49
N ASN A 442 -2.53 -8.23 2.36
CA ASN A 442 -3.55 -7.90 3.33
C ASN A 442 -3.31 -8.71 4.60
N LEU A 443 -3.22 -8.02 5.74
CA LEU A 443 -2.91 -8.56 7.05
C LEU A 443 -4.16 -8.98 7.83
N GLY A 444 -5.35 -8.92 7.22
CA GLY A 444 -6.64 -9.25 7.81
C GLY A 444 -6.89 -8.44 9.07
N ARG A 445 -7.03 -9.13 10.21
CA ARG A 445 -7.32 -8.51 11.51
C ARG A 445 -6.29 -7.48 11.97
N MET A 446 -5.06 -7.52 11.43
CA MET A 446 -4.01 -6.56 11.77
C MET A 446 -4.10 -5.26 10.96
N GLU A 447 -5.01 -5.18 9.98
CA GLU A 447 -5.26 -3.96 9.24
C GLU A 447 -5.94 -2.91 10.12
N THR A 448 -5.50 -1.66 9.94
CA THR A 448 -5.92 -0.51 10.75
C THR A 448 -5.83 0.78 9.93
N PHE A 449 -6.72 1.72 10.22
CA PHE A 449 -6.56 3.10 9.78
C PHE A 449 -5.52 3.80 10.66
N GLN A 450 -4.25 3.77 10.24
CA GLN A 450 -3.18 4.47 10.92
C GLN A 450 -3.25 5.99 10.66
N LEU A 451 -3.38 6.77 11.73
CA LEU A 451 -3.30 8.22 11.66
C LEU A 451 -1.88 8.70 11.32
N LYS A 452 -1.79 9.84 10.62
CA LYS A 452 -0.54 10.43 10.13
C LYS A 452 -0.37 11.87 10.63
N ASN A 453 0.85 12.24 11.01
CA ASN A 453 1.16 13.62 11.39
C ASN A 453 0.90 14.58 10.23
N GLY A 454 0.28 15.71 10.55
CA GLY A 454 -0.11 16.74 9.61
C GLY A 454 -1.32 16.40 8.73
N VAL A 455 -1.92 15.22 8.85
CA VAL A 455 -3.10 14.82 8.07
C VAL A 455 -4.35 15.00 8.91
N THR A 456 -5.36 15.67 8.35
CA THR A 456 -6.69 15.76 8.94
C THR A 456 -7.65 14.84 8.20
N ILE A 457 -8.30 13.93 8.93
CA ILE A 457 -9.32 13.02 8.39
C ILE A 457 -10.68 13.46 8.94
N ASN A 458 -11.58 13.86 8.05
CA ASN A 458 -12.89 14.40 8.37
C ASN A 458 -14.00 13.49 7.81
N GLY A 459 -14.75 12.83 8.70
CA GLY A 459 -15.99 12.13 8.38
C GLY A 459 -17.18 13.06 8.45
N GLY A 460 -18.37 12.54 8.15
CA GLY A 460 -19.62 13.27 8.31
C GLY A 460 -20.05 14.04 7.07
N TYR A 461 -19.53 13.74 5.88
CA TYR A 461 -19.93 14.41 4.63
C TYR A 461 -21.09 13.71 3.92
N ALA A 462 -21.95 14.47 3.26
CA ALA A 462 -23.07 13.92 2.53
C ALA A 462 -22.63 12.97 1.40
N GLY A 463 -21.49 13.27 0.75
CA GLY A 463 -20.83 12.40 -0.21
C GLY A 463 -21.36 12.49 -1.64
N PHE A 464 -20.82 11.63 -2.50
CA PHE A 464 -21.20 11.47 -3.90
C PHE A 464 -22.71 11.22 -4.04
N GLY A 465 -23.31 11.79 -5.10
CA GLY A 465 -24.75 11.67 -5.38
C GLY A 465 -25.67 12.56 -4.52
N ALA A 466 -25.18 13.23 -3.48
CA ALA A 466 -25.97 14.19 -2.70
C ALA A 466 -26.16 15.54 -3.45
N PRO A 467 -27.25 16.29 -3.18
CA PRO A 467 -27.44 17.63 -3.76
C PRO A 467 -26.35 18.64 -3.39
N ASP A 468 -25.80 18.52 -2.17
CA ASP A 468 -24.60 19.22 -1.72
C ASP A 468 -23.65 18.19 -1.10
N PRO A 469 -22.72 17.61 -1.88
CA PRO A 469 -21.77 16.62 -1.40
C PRO A 469 -20.87 17.11 -0.27
N ASN A 470 -20.63 18.43 -0.17
CA ASN A 470 -19.78 19.03 0.86
C ASN A 470 -20.55 19.38 2.14
N ALA A 471 -21.87 19.18 2.19
CA ALA A 471 -22.62 19.35 3.42
C ALA A 471 -22.05 18.39 4.49
N ARG A 472 -21.62 18.94 5.62
CA ARG A 472 -21.00 18.18 6.70
C ARG A 472 -21.83 18.24 7.97
N HIS A 473 -22.23 17.08 8.49
CA HIS A 473 -22.92 16.93 9.75
C HIS A 473 -22.72 15.52 10.32
N ALA A 474 -21.82 15.37 11.30
CA ALA A 474 -21.32 14.09 11.81
C ALA A 474 -22.40 13.10 12.29
N TRP A 475 -23.58 13.60 12.68
CA TRP A 475 -24.70 12.78 13.18
C TRP A 475 -25.83 12.58 12.17
N THR A 476 -25.68 13.10 10.95
CA THR A 476 -26.68 12.98 9.88
C THR A 476 -26.13 12.19 8.70
N TYR A 477 -24.82 12.33 8.45
CA TYR A 477 -24.12 11.62 7.40
C TYR A 477 -23.15 10.66 8.08
N ASP A 478 -23.66 9.50 8.48
CA ASP A 478 -22.88 8.53 9.24
C ASP A 478 -21.71 8.00 8.39
N THR A 479 -20.51 8.34 8.81
CA THR A 479 -19.26 7.79 8.29
C THR A 479 -18.72 6.81 9.31
N ILE A 480 -18.74 5.52 8.97
CA ILE A 480 -18.44 4.43 9.89
C ILE A 480 -17.09 3.82 9.54
N LEU A 481 -16.15 3.84 10.48
CA LEU A 481 -14.94 3.01 10.45
C LEU A 481 -15.28 1.71 11.17
N SER A 482 -15.35 0.61 10.42
CA SER A 482 -15.81 -0.68 10.94
C SER A 482 -14.68 -1.72 10.98
N GLY A 483 -14.52 -2.34 12.13
CA GLY A 483 -13.71 -3.54 12.30
C GLY A 483 -14.42 -4.83 11.86
N ASP A 484 -15.71 -4.80 11.56
CA ASP A 484 -16.46 -5.95 11.01
C ASP A 484 -16.07 -6.21 9.56
N LEU A 485 -15.02 -7.03 9.37
CA LEU A 485 -14.39 -7.22 8.07
C LEU A 485 -15.30 -7.98 7.10
N LYS A 486 -16.07 -8.96 7.58
CA LYS A 486 -16.99 -9.75 6.76
C LYS A 486 -18.38 -9.15 6.61
N GLY A 487 -18.77 -8.22 7.48
CA GLY A 487 -20.13 -7.67 7.48
C GLY A 487 -21.17 -8.63 8.07
N ASP A 488 -20.75 -9.56 8.95
CA ASP A 488 -21.61 -10.62 9.51
C ASP A 488 -21.84 -10.52 11.02
N ASP A 489 -21.38 -9.45 11.67
CA ASP A 489 -21.59 -9.19 13.09
C ASP A 489 -23.08 -9.19 13.46
N VAL A 490 -23.47 -10.04 14.42
CA VAL A 490 -24.82 -10.03 14.99
C VAL A 490 -25.03 -8.88 15.97
N SER A 491 -26.24 -8.33 15.99
CA SER A 491 -26.61 -7.31 16.97
C SER A 491 -26.69 -7.88 18.40
N LEU A 492 -25.94 -7.29 19.33
CA LEU A 492 -25.93 -7.68 20.73
C LEU A 492 -26.77 -6.73 21.59
N SER A 493 -27.31 -7.25 22.69
CA SER A 493 -28.04 -6.44 23.67
C SER A 493 -27.15 -5.92 24.80
N ASP A 494 -26.14 -6.71 25.18
CA ASP A 494 -25.15 -6.42 26.21
C ASP A 494 -23.75 -6.35 25.56
N PRO A 495 -22.98 -5.28 25.75
CA PRO A 495 -21.62 -5.20 25.24
C PRO A 495 -20.66 -6.24 25.86
N CYS A 496 -20.98 -6.84 27.01
CA CYS A 496 -20.15 -7.89 27.62
C CYS A 496 -20.08 -9.17 26.77
N ASP A 497 -21.11 -9.42 25.95
CA ASP A 497 -21.19 -10.60 25.09
C ASP A 497 -20.27 -10.51 23.87
N MET A 498 -19.74 -9.33 23.53
CA MET A 498 -18.85 -9.14 22.37
C MET A 498 -17.61 -10.03 22.42
N GLY A 499 -17.08 -10.34 23.61
CA GLY A 499 -15.85 -11.11 23.76
C GLY A 499 -15.96 -12.59 23.39
N THR A 500 -17.18 -13.13 23.35
CA THR A 500 -17.44 -14.56 23.08
C THR A 500 -18.34 -14.78 21.88
N GLU A 501 -18.79 -13.70 21.23
CA GLU A 501 -19.64 -13.74 20.05
C GLU A 501 -18.81 -14.26 18.84
N PRO A 502 -19.21 -15.38 18.21
CA PRO A 502 -18.40 -16.01 17.16
C PRO A 502 -18.29 -15.25 15.83
N THR A 503 -19.28 -14.44 15.44
CA THR A 503 -19.22 -13.67 14.18
C THR A 503 -18.14 -12.61 14.21
N ARG A 504 -17.73 -12.11 15.39
CA ARG A 504 -16.66 -11.11 15.54
C ARG A 504 -15.23 -11.65 15.41
N ALA A 505 -15.05 -12.93 15.13
CA ALA A 505 -13.75 -13.61 15.25
C ALA A 505 -12.70 -13.12 14.23
N GLU A 506 -13.13 -12.59 13.10
CA GLU A 506 -12.29 -11.97 12.07
C GLU A 506 -12.21 -10.45 12.16
N ASN A 507 -12.83 -9.82 13.15
CA ASN A 507 -12.83 -8.37 13.22
C ASN A 507 -11.43 -7.80 13.42
N SER A 508 -11.20 -6.58 12.94
CA SER A 508 -9.95 -5.85 13.21
C SER A 508 -9.62 -5.85 14.69
N LEU A 509 -8.35 -6.15 15.01
CA LEU A 509 -7.84 -6.04 16.37
C LEU A 509 -7.93 -4.58 16.85
N HIS A 510 -7.58 -3.65 15.97
CA HIS A 510 -7.70 -2.21 16.19
C HIS A 510 -8.30 -1.60 14.92
N VAL A 511 -9.41 -0.87 15.03
CA VAL A 511 -10.00 -0.19 13.86
C VAL A 511 -9.12 0.98 13.43
N VAL A 512 -8.62 1.74 14.42
CA VAL A 512 -7.76 2.90 14.23
C VAL A 512 -6.51 2.76 15.10
N THR A 513 -5.36 3.14 14.57
CA THR A 513 -4.12 3.26 15.34
C THR A 513 -3.54 4.66 15.19
N SER A 514 -2.95 5.16 16.28
CA SER A 514 -2.35 6.50 16.31
C SER A 514 -0.96 6.48 16.94
N SER A 515 -0.30 5.32 16.94
CA SER A 515 1.03 5.16 17.53
C SER A 515 2.05 6.07 16.84
N GLY A 516 2.91 6.73 17.63
CA GLY A 516 3.94 7.64 17.13
C GLY A 516 3.44 8.96 16.52
N THR A 517 2.16 9.29 16.70
CA THR A 517 1.58 10.54 16.17
C THR A 517 1.80 11.75 17.09
N ASP A 518 1.68 12.95 16.53
CA ASP A 518 1.56 14.21 17.26
C ASP A 518 0.15 14.82 17.12
N HIS A 519 -0.09 15.94 17.80
CA HIS A 519 -1.40 16.61 17.82
C HIS A 519 -1.92 17.08 16.45
N THR A 520 -1.06 17.10 15.43
CA THR A 520 -1.43 17.44 14.05
C THR A 520 -2.02 16.26 13.28
N ALA A 521 -1.97 15.04 13.82
CA ALA A 521 -2.79 13.92 13.36
C ALA A 521 -4.21 14.07 13.91
N VAL A 522 -5.17 14.38 13.03
CA VAL A 522 -6.54 14.72 13.43
C VAL A 522 -7.54 13.72 12.86
N LEU A 523 -8.41 13.17 13.72
CA LEU A 523 -9.56 12.36 13.33
C LEU A 523 -10.85 13.03 13.82
N ASP A 524 -11.76 13.39 12.92
CA ASP A 524 -12.95 14.18 13.24
C ASP A 524 -14.24 13.61 12.63
N GLY A 525 -15.24 13.32 13.48
CA GLY A 525 -16.62 13.07 13.03
C GLY A 525 -16.91 11.66 12.50
N PHE A 526 -16.32 10.62 13.10
CA PHE A 526 -16.53 9.21 12.71
C PHE A 526 -17.27 8.40 13.76
N HIS A 527 -18.00 7.37 13.33
CA HIS A 527 -18.35 6.25 14.19
C HIS A 527 -17.28 5.18 14.07
N ILE A 528 -16.73 4.69 15.18
CA ILE A 528 -15.67 3.67 15.21
C ILE A 528 -16.23 2.45 15.93
N ILE A 529 -16.44 1.36 15.18
CA ILE A 529 -17.18 0.18 15.65
C ILE A 529 -16.50 -1.13 15.27
N GLY A 530 -16.90 -2.22 15.94
CA GLY A 530 -16.56 -3.57 15.48
C GLY A 530 -15.15 -4.01 15.87
N GLY A 531 -14.33 -3.18 16.51
CA GLY A 531 -13.00 -3.57 16.96
C GLY A 531 -13.02 -4.72 17.99
N GLN A 532 -12.07 -5.64 17.88
CA GLN A 532 -12.02 -6.88 18.67
C GLN A 532 -10.57 -7.20 19.07
N ALA A 533 -10.01 -6.48 20.03
CA ALA A 533 -8.64 -6.66 20.52
C ALA A 533 -8.54 -7.87 21.47
N ASP A 534 -8.59 -9.10 20.94
CA ASP A 534 -8.58 -10.36 21.68
C ASP A 534 -7.26 -11.16 21.56
N GLY A 535 -6.22 -10.55 20.99
CA GLY A 535 -4.89 -11.14 20.87
C GLY A 535 -4.04 -11.07 22.15
N THR A 536 -2.72 -11.24 22.00
CA THR A 536 -1.73 -10.95 23.04
C THR A 536 -1.28 -9.50 22.96
N PHE A 537 -0.76 -8.93 24.06
CA PHE A 537 -0.19 -7.58 24.07
C PHE A 537 0.74 -7.33 22.86
N PRO A 538 0.61 -6.22 22.13
CA PRO A 538 -0.31 -5.08 22.37
C PRO A 538 -1.76 -5.31 21.92
N HIS A 539 -2.02 -6.33 21.10
CA HIS A 539 -3.31 -6.64 20.47
C HIS A 539 -4.43 -7.13 21.41
N SER A 540 -4.21 -7.04 22.72
CA SER A 540 -5.26 -7.19 23.74
C SER A 540 -5.86 -5.85 24.20
N HIS A 541 -5.43 -4.72 23.64
CA HIS A 541 -5.82 -3.39 24.12
C HIS A 541 -6.32 -2.49 23.00
N GLY A 542 -7.33 -1.65 23.26
CA GLY A 542 -7.78 -0.64 22.30
C GLY A 542 -8.49 -1.22 21.09
N GLY A 543 -9.66 -1.82 21.26
CA GLY A 543 -10.41 -2.43 20.16
C GLY A 543 -10.79 -1.39 19.09
N GLY A 544 -11.36 -0.26 19.51
CA GLY A 544 -11.67 0.83 18.59
C GLY A 544 -10.41 1.60 18.17
N ILE A 545 -9.72 2.19 19.14
CA ILE A 545 -8.50 2.98 18.92
C ILE A 545 -7.35 2.48 19.81
N HIS A 546 -6.20 2.21 19.21
CA HIS A 546 -4.97 1.92 19.95
C HIS A 546 -3.92 3.01 19.73
N ASN A 547 -3.57 3.74 20.81
CA ASN A 547 -2.59 4.82 20.81
C ASN A 547 -1.35 4.43 21.62
N PHE A 548 -0.23 4.11 20.94
CA PHE A 548 1.03 3.80 21.60
C PHE A 548 2.08 4.91 21.39
N GLY A 549 2.35 5.69 22.44
CA GLY A 549 3.29 6.81 22.46
C GLY A 549 2.89 8.01 21.60
N GLY A 550 1.64 8.06 21.09
CA GLY A 550 1.14 9.14 20.25
C GLY A 550 0.38 10.22 21.01
N SER A 551 0.24 11.40 20.41
CA SER A 551 -0.53 12.53 20.95
C SER A 551 -1.58 13.07 19.97
N PRO A 552 -2.43 12.20 19.37
CA PRO A 552 -3.38 12.61 18.34
C PRO A 552 -4.48 13.53 18.89
N THR A 553 -5.17 14.22 17.98
CA THR A 553 -6.42 14.93 18.28
C THR A 553 -7.61 14.13 17.74
N VAL A 554 -8.50 13.66 18.62
CA VAL A 554 -9.69 12.88 18.26
C VAL A 554 -10.95 13.66 18.64
N ASN A 555 -11.67 14.14 17.63
CA ASN A 555 -12.77 15.08 17.76
C ASN A 555 -14.09 14.48 17.29
N TRP A 556 -15.18 14.73 18.03
CA TRP A 556 -16.54 14.47 17.57
C TRP A 556 -16.79 13.03 17.05
N CYS A 557 -16.02 12.06 17.53
CA CYS A 557 -16.18 10.66 17.15
C CYS A 557 -17.09 9.93 18.15
N SER A 558 -17.84 8.94 17.64
CA SER A 558 -18.56 7.95 18.44
C SER A 558 -17.80 6.62 18.41
N ILE A 559 -17.07 6.33 19.48
CA ILE A 559 -16.35 5.07 19.66
C ILE A 559 -17.30 4.11 20.37
N GLN A 560 -17.82 3.12 19.66
CA GLN A 560 -18.89 2.28 20.17
C GLN A 560 -18.83 0.83 19.74
N TRP A 561 -19.32 -0.08 20.58
CA TRP A 561 -19.34 -1.52 20.26
C TRP A 561 -17.98 -2.08 19.87
N ASN A 562 -16.95 -1.70 20.63
CA ASN A 562 -15.61 -2.25 20.52
C ASN A 562 -15.26 -3.06 21.77
N TYR A 563 -14.48 -4.11 21.58
CA TYR A 563 -14.07 -5.03 22.62
C TYR A 563 -12.55 -5.14 22.73
N ALA A 564 -12.05 -5.34 23.96
CA ALA A 564 -10.67 -5.71 24.23
C ALA A 564 -10.60 -6.78 25.33
N SER A 565 -9.66 -7.73 25.24
CA SER A 565 -9.47 -8.74 26.30
C SER A 565 -8.68 -8.19 27.50
N GLY A 566 -7.79 -7.23 27.26
CA GLY A 566 -6.89 -6.62 28.24
C GLY A 566 -7.38 -5.29 28.80
N GLY A 567 -7.47 -4.25 27.97
CA GLY A 567 -7.85 -2.91 28.46
C GLY A 567 -8.22 -1.95 27.35
N GLY A 568 -9.14 -1.01 27.64
CA GLY A 568 -9.55 -0.02 26.66
C GLY A 568 -10.41 -0.63 25.56
N GLY A 569 -11.63 -1.07 25.90
CA GLY A 569 -12.55 -1.65 24.90
C GLY A 569 -12.75 -0.70 23.72
N GLY A 570 -13.06 0.56 24.02
CA GLY A 570 -13.14 1.64 23.04
C GLY A 570 -11.76 2.14 22.62
N MET A 571 -10.95 2.59 23.57
CA MET A 571 -9.60 3.11 23.31
C MET A 571 -8.61 2.73 24.40
N SER A 572 -7.35 2.47 24.01
CA SER A 572 -6.20 2.35 24.93
C SER A 572 -5.12 3.37 24.56
N SER A 573 -4.48 3.98 25.56
CA SER A 573 -3.45 5.00 25.36
C SER A 573 -2.36 5.00 26.42
N ASP A 574 -1.09 5.03 26.00
CA ASP A 574 0.06 5.41 26.84
C ASP A 574 0.75 6.72 26.43
N GLY A 575 0.21 7.40 25.42
CA GLY A 575 0.68 8.72 25.01
C GLY A 575 -0.14 9.88 25.58
N GLU A 576 -0.24 10.98 24.82
CA GLU A 576 -0.86 12.24 25.25
C GLU A 576 -2.01 12.71 24.33
N PRO A 577 -3.11 11.94 24.21
CA PRO A 577 -4.19 12.26 23.28
C PRO A 577 -5.07 13.42 23.78
N ASN A 578 -5.56 14.23 22.84
CA ASN A 578 -6.62 15.21 23.06
C ASN A 578 -7.95 14.64 22.55
N ILE A 579 -8.94 14.47 23.43
CA ILE A 579 -10.16 13.70 23.14
C ILE A 579 -11.42 14.53 23.42
N TYR A 580 -12.32 14.58 22.44
CA TYR A 580 -13.62 15.26 22.49
C TYR A 580 -14.74 14.35 21.96
N CYS A 581 -14.85 13.15 22.51
CA CYS A 581 -15.57 12.03 21.89
C CYS A 581 -16.64 11.39 22.79
N TYR A 582 -17.47 10.55 22.17
CA TYR A 582 -18.41 9.68 22.86
C TYR A 582 -17.89 8.24 22.85
N PHE A 583 -17.82 7.62 24.03
CA PHE A 583 -17.52 6.22 24.24
C PHE A 583 -18.79 5.52 24.69
N VAL A 584 -19.35 4.67 23.84
CA VAL A 584 -20.68 4.09 24.06
C VAL A 584 -20.67 2.58 23.89
N ARG A 585 -21.10 1.80 24.88
CA ARG A 585 -21.24 0.34 24.76
C ARG A 585 -19.96 -0.37 24.32
N ASN A 586 -18.81 0.10 24.77
CA ASN A 586 -17.56 -0.62 24.64
C ASN A 586 -17.37 -1.56 25.84
N SER A 587 -16.64 -2.65 25.64
CA SER A 587 -16.44 -3.67 26.67
C SER A 587 -15.00 -4.12 26.75
N THR A 588 -14.56 -4.49 27.95
CA THR A 588 -13.26 -5.13 28.12
C THR A 588 -13.27 -6.22 29.19
N GLY A 589 -12.46 -7.26 28.98
CA GLY A 589 -12.19 -8.28 30.00
C GLY A 589 -11.39 -7.74 31.20
N GLY A 590 -10.59 -6.68 31.01
CA GLY A 590 -9.84 -6.04 32.09
C GLY A 590 -10.40 -4.67 32.47
N SER A 591 -9.63 -3.60 32.29
CA SER A 591 -9.97 -2.25 32.79
C SER A 591 -10.20 -1.23 31.67
N GLY A 592 -11.07 -0.25 31.90
CA GLY A 592 -11.35 0.82 30.94
C GLY A 592 -12.25 0.35 29.80
N GLY A 593 -13.54 0.11 30.08
CA GLY A 593 -14.48 -0.31 29.04
C GLY A 593 -14.54 0.68 27.89
N GLY A 594 -14.68 1.97 28.21
CA GLY A 594 -14.58 3.06 27.23
C GLY A 594 -13.14 3.41 26.89
N LEU A 595 -12.37 3.89 27.86
CA LEU A 595 -10.98 4.32 27.69
C LEU A 595 -10.08 3.77 28.79
N TYR A 596 -8.89 3.31 28.40
CA TYR A 596 -7.81 2.94 29.30
C TYR A 596 -6.58 3.79 29.04
N VAL A 597 -6.11 4.51 30.08
CA VAL A 597 -4.89 5.32 30.03
C VAL A 597 -3.86 4.68 30.96
N TRP A 598 -2.71 4.33 30.41
CA TRP A 598 -1.64 3.66 31.16
C TRP A 598 -0.28 4.28 30.86
N HIS A 599 0.52 4.68 31.85
CA HIS A 599 1.78 5.44 31.67
C HIS A 599 1.72 6.82 30.94
N GLY A 600 0.58 7.23 30.36
CA GLY A 600 0.43 8.48 29.59
C GLY A 600 -0.26 9.64 30.30
N ASN A 601 -0.61 10.69 29.54
CA ASN A 601 -1.38 11.85 30.00
C ASN A 601 -2.50 12.22 29.03
N ALA A 602 -3.74 11.83 29.33
CA ALA A 602 -4.88 12.11 28.44
C ALA A 602 -5.60 13.40 28.81
N THR A 603 -5.96 14.21 27.81
CA THR A 603 -6.86 15.36 27.96
C THR A 603 -8.23 15.05 27.37
N LEU A 604 -9.27 15.09 28.20
CA LEU A 604 -10.64 14.76 27.85
C LEU A 604 -11.55 15.96 28.11
N ILE A 605 -12.20 16.46 27.07
CA ILE A 605 -13.04 17.66 27.16
C ILE A 605 -14.39 17.38 26.51
N ASN A 606 -15.47 17.62 27.24
CA ASN A 606 -16.85 17.40 26.78
C ASN A 606 -17.12 15.98 26.26
N CYS A 607 -16.45 14.99 26.86
CA CYS A 607 -16.61 13.59 26.51
C CYS A 607 -17.85 12.98 27.14
N ARG A 608 -18.35 11.90 26.54
CA ARG A 608 -19.43 11.09 27.12
C ARG A 608 -19.02 9.63 27.18
N PHE A 609 -19.02 9.05 28.38
CA PHE A 609 -18.85 7.62 28.61
C PHE A 609 -20.19 7.03 29.00
N SER A 610 -20.79 6.21 28.16
CA SER A 610 -22.13 5.67 28.39
C SER A 610 -22.25 4.17 28.14
N GLN A 611 -22.81 3.42 29.08
CA GLN A 611 -23.08 1.99 28.89
C GLN A 611 -21.83 1.16 28.57
N ASN A 612 -20.65 1.61 28.97
CA ASN A 612 -19.43 0.83 28.79
C ASN A 612 -19.26 -0.17 29.94
N SER A 613 -18.60 -1.30 29.68
CA SER A 613 -18.41 -2.38 30.64
C SER A 613 -16.93 -2.77 30.79
N ALA A 614 -16.51 -3.08 32.00
CA ALA A 614 -15.17 -3.58 32.30
C ALA A 614 -15.24 -4.77 33.26
N GLY A 615 -14.47 -5.83 33.00
CA GLY A 615 -14.38 -6.99 33.89
C GLY A 615 -13.77 -6.66 35.26
N TRP A 616 -12.83 -5.71 35.30
CA TRP A 616 -12.14 -5.29 36.53
C TRP A 616 -12.54 -3.90 37.00
N GLY A 617 -12.02 -2.85 36.39
CA GLY A 617 -12.25 -1.48 36.87
C GLY A 617 -12.43 -0.45 35.79
N GLY A 618 -13.14 0.64 36.11
CA GLY A 618 -13.32 1.77 35.20
C GLY A 618 -14.18 1.38 34.01
N GLY A 619 -15.47 1.10 34.23
CA GLY A 619 -16.38 0.78 33.13
C GLY A 619 -16.34 1.85 32.04
N GLY A 620 -16.33 3.13 32.43
CA GLY A 620 -16.07 4.25 31.52
C GLY A 620 -14.58 4.49 31.26
N LEU A 621 -13.84 4.89 32.29
CA LEU A 621 -12.42 5.29 32.20
C LEU A 621 -11.57 4.58 33.27
N ALA A 622 -10.46 4.00 32.87
CA ALA A 622 -9.43 3.50 33.79
C ALA A 622 -8.11 4.26 33.58
N ILE A 623 -7.50 4.69 34.69
CA ILE A 623 -6.21 5.37 34.73
C ILE A 623 -5.25 4.52 35.56
N GLN A 624 -4.24 3.93 34.95
CA GLN A 624 -3.24 3.11 35.65
C GLN A 624 -1.85 3.71 35.48
N THR A 625 -1.16 4.01 36.58
CA THR A 625 0.20 4.60 36.56
C THR A 625 0.35 5.77 35.57
N ALA A 626 -0.72 6.55 35.40
CA ALA A 626 -0.91 7.56 34.37
C ALA A 626 -1.57 8.83 34.94
N SER A 627 -1.82 9.81 34.06
CA SER A 627 -2.58 11.02 34.38
C SER A 627 -3.72 11.27 33.40
N ALA A 628 -4.81 11.89 33.87
CA ALA A 628 -5.86 12.38 32.98
C ALA A 628 -6.47 13.70 33.48
N THR A 629 -6.70 14.63 32.56
CA THR A 629 -7.49 15.85 32.80
C THR A 629 -8.84 15.71 32.11
N VAL A 630 -9.93 15.72 32.89
CA VAL A 630 -11.29 15.51 32.41
C VAL A 630 -12.15 16.72 32.77
N THR A 631 -12.66 17.42 31.75
CA THR A 631 -13.49 18.61 31.93
C THR A 631 -14.83 18.48 31.21
N GLY A 632 -15.92 18.90 31.85
CA GLY A 632 -17.26 18.98 31.22
C GLY A 632 -17.82 17.64 30.73
N SER A 633 -17.33 16.53 31.26
CA SER A 633 -17.62 15.19 30.73
C SER A 633 -18.70 14.46 31.54
N THR A 634 -19.41 13.52 30.91
CA THR A 634 -20.47 12.73 31.55
C THR A 634 -20.16 11.24 31.50
N PHE A 635 -20.20 10.58 32.65
CA PHE A 635 -20.12 9.14 32.85
C PHE A 635 -21.48 8.62 33.28
N SER A 636 -22.17 7.88 32.41
CA SER A 636 -23.52 7.37 32.68
C SER A 636 -23.71 5.90 32.39
N THR A 637 -24.28 5.16 33.35
CA THR A 637 -24.67 3.76 33.12
C THR A 637 -23.49 2.86 32.75
N ASN A 638 -22.27 3.19 33.19
CA ASN A 638 -21.11 2.33 32.99
C ASN A 638 -21.02 1.31 34.13
N THR A 639 -20.51 0.13 33.82
CA THR A 639 -20.45 -1.00 34.76
C THR A 639 -19.02 -1.52 34.84
N ALA A 640 -18.56 -1.81 36.06
CA ALA A 640 -17.31 -2.54 36.28
C ALA A 640 -17.55 -3.74 37.20
N GLY A 641 -16.85 -4.85 36.99
CA GLY A 641 -16.97 -6.03 37.83
C GLY A 641 -16.48 -5.80 39.27
N THR A 642 -15.45 -4.98 39.45
CA THR A 642 -14.81 -4.77 40.76
C THR A 642 -14.79 -3.30 41.18
N ASN A 643 -14.11 -2.41 40.44
CA ASN A 643 -13.74 -1.08 40.95
C ASN A 643 -14.24 0.04 40.05
N GLY A 644 -14.95 1.04 40.56
CA GLY A 644 -15.17 2.28 39.83
C GLY A 644 -16.02 2.08 38.57
N GLY A 645 -17.34 1.98 38.72
CA GLY A 645 -18.23 1.72 37.58
C GLY A 645 -18.10 2.79 36.49
N GLY A 646 -18.02 4.06 36.89
CA GLY A 646 -17.74 5.17 35.99
C GLY A 646 -16.25 5.31 35.67
N MET A 647 -15.42 5.43 36.70
CA MET A 647 -13.98 5.63 36.58
C MET A 647 -13.19 4.88 37.66
N CYS A 648 -12.04 4.32 37.33
CA CYS A 648 -11.08 3.85 38.32
C CYS A 648 -9.70 4.50 38.11
N CYS A 649 -9.00 4.79 39.20
CA CYS A 649 -7.62 5.23 39.16
C CYS A 649 -6.76 4.33 40.07
N ASP A 650 -5.66 3.82 39.53
CA ASP A 650 -4.74 2.88 40.18
C ASP A 650 -3.29 3.35 39.98
N GLY A 651 -2.63 3.82 41.04
CA GLY A 651 -1.26 4.31 40.97
C GLY A 651 -1.04 5.57 40.11
N GLY A 652 -2.12 6.24 39.68
CA GLY A 652 -2.11 7.44 38.82
C GLY A 652 -2.60 8.73 39.51
N THR A 653 -2.86 9.77 38.72
CA THR A 653 -3.47 11.04 39.16
C THR A 653 -4.51 11.54 38.15
N TYR A 654 -5.38 12.46 38.54
CA TYR A 654 -6.34 13.07 37.62
C TYR A 654 -6.83 14.43 38.09
N THR A 655 -7.37 15.21 37.16
CA THR A 655 -8.17 16.39 37.45
C THR A 655 -9.55 16.21 36.84
N LEU A 656 -10.60 16.26 37.65
CA LEU A 656 -12.00 16.28 37.23
C LEU A 656 -12.58 17.67 37.49
N ALA A 657 -13.06 18.33 36.45
CA ALA A 657 -13.78 19.60 36.52
C ALA A 657 -15.13 19.50 35.80
N ASP A 658 -16.20 20.01 36.40
CA ASP A 658 -17.53 20.10 35.79
C ASP A 658 -18.07 18.77 35.22
N CYS A 659 -17.71 17.64 35.85
CA CYS A 659 -18.07 16.31 35.39
C CYS A 659 -19.36 15.79 36.06
N ILE A 660 -20.06 14.89 35.36
CA ILE A 660 -21.26 14.22 35.88
C ILE A 660 -21.05 12.71 35.89
N PHE A 661 -21.26 12.07 37.04
CA PHE A 661 -21.29 10.62 37.19
C PHE A 661 -22.66 10.17 37.66
N ARG A 662 -23.36 9.38 36.84
CA ARG A 662 -24.72 8.92 37.15
C ARG A 662 -25.01 7.49 36.73
N TYR A 663 -25.79 6.75 37.52
CA TYR A 663 -26.23 5.40 37.14
C TYR A 663 -25.10 4.40 36.89
N ASN A 664 -23.89 4.67 37.35
CA ASN A 664 -22.77 3.74 37.18
C ASN A 664 -22.78 2.70 38.31
N SER A 665 -22.28 1.49 38.02
CA SER A 665 -22.35 0.35 38.93
C SER A 665 -21.01 -0.40 39.04
N ALA A 666 -20.59 -0.76 40.26
CA ALA A 666 -19.45 -1.64 40.50
C ALA A 666 -19.56 -2.38 41.85
N GLU A 667 -18.64 -3.28 42.17
CA GLU A 667 -18.58 -3.85 43.51
C GLU A 667 -18.09 -2.81 44.54
N TRP A 668 -17.09 -2.00 44.17
CA TRP A 668 -16.44 -0.97 44.98
C TRP A 668 -16.49 0.38 44.26
N GLY A 669 -17.12 1.39 44.87
CA GLY A 669 -17.18 2.76 44.34
C GLY A 669 -17.95 2.85 43.01
N GLY A 670 -19.27 3.02 43.06
CA GLY A 670 -20.13 2.90 41.87
C GLY A 670 -19.79 3.91 40.77
N ALA A 671 -19.43 5.15 41.16
CA ALA A 671 -19.00 6.16 40.20
C ALA A 671 -17.49 6.17 39.98
N LEU A 672 -16.73 6.19 41.07
CA LEU A 672 -15.30 6.42 41.09
C LEU A 672 -14.68 5.48 42.12
N TRP A 673 -13.46 5.02 41.87
CA TRP A 673 -12.66 4.30 42.85
C TRP A 673 -11.18 4.65 42.69
N ASN A 674 -10.47 4.85 43.82
CA ASN A 674 -9.06 5.23 43.84
C ASN A 674 -8.23 4.22 44.66
N ILE A 675 -7.17 3.67 44.06
CA ILE A 675 -6.17 2.81 44.72
C ILE A 675 -4.79 3.41 44.50
N ASP A 676 -3.99 3.51 45.56
CA ASP A 676 -2.59 3.94 45.50
C ASP A 676 -2.36 5.23 44.70
N CYS A 677 -3.38 6.09 44.64
CA CYS A 677 -3.39 7.37 43.95
C CYS A 677 -2.65 8.44 44.78
N THR A 678 -1.43 8.15 45.22
CA THR A 678 -0.42 9.06 45.78
C THR A 678 0.86 8.27 46.07
N VAL A 679 2.00 8.62 45.44
CA VAL A 679 3.25 9.21 46.00
C VAL A 679 4.35 9.02 44.93
N GLY A 680 4.56 10.01 44.04
CA GLY A 680 5.57 9.87 42.99
C GLY A 680 5.83 11.02 42.00
N ARG A 681 5.08 12.14 41.97
CA ARG A 681 5.47 13.47 41.43
C ARG A 681 4.28 14.43 41.60
N TRP A 682 4.39 15.32 42.59
CA TRP A 682 3.72 16.62 42.83
C TRP A 682 2.19 16.86 42.66
N ASP A 683 1.38 16.01 42.01
CA ASP A 683 -0.05 16.32 41.82
C ASP A 683 -0.99 15.24 42.39
N ASN A 684 -1.78 15.62 43.40
CA ASN A 684 -2.86 14.79 43.96
C ASN A 684 -4.08 14.81 43.03
N PRO A 685 -4.94 13.77 43.07
CA PRO A 685 -6.22 13.84 42.39
C PRO A 685 -7.06 15.06 42.81
N VAL A 686 -7.57 15.80 41.83
CA VAL A 686 -8.42 16.99 42.03
C VAL A 686 -9.81 16.72 41.50
N VAL A 687 -10.83 17.01 42.31
CA VAL A 687 -12.24 16.95 41.91
C VAL A 687 -12.92 18.26 42.27
N SER A 688 -13.34 19.03 41.26
CA SER A 688 -14.04 20.30 41.42
C SER A 688 -15.32 20.32 40.60
N ASP A 689 -16.39 20.89 41.18
CA ASP A 689 -17.67 21.14 40.50
C ASP A 689 -18.32 19.90 39.84
N CYS A 690 -17.99 18.71 40.35
CA CYS A 690 -18.52 17.45 39.85
C CYS A 690 -19.80 17.01 40.57
N ARG A 691 -20.68 16.27 39.87
CA ARG A 691 -21.94 15.73 40.41
C ARG A 691 -21.95 14.21 40.35
N PHE A 692 -22.18 13.57 41.50
CA PHE A 692 -22.28 12.11 41.65
C PHE A 692 -23.67 11.75 42.18
N TYR A 693 -24.50 11.06 41.39
CA TYR A 693 -25.84 10.67 41.83
C TYR A 693 -26.33 9.37 41.21
N ASN A 694 -27.13 8.60 41.96
CA ASN A 694 -27.68 7.32 41.52
C ASN A 694 -26.61 6.33 41.04
N ASN A 695 -25.42 6.33 41.63
CA ASN A 695 -24.41 5.31 41.36
C ASN A 695 -24.52 4.20 42.42
N GLU A 696 -24.34 2.95 42.01
CA GLU A 696 -24.59 1.77 42.83
C GLU A 696 -23.28 1.03 43.10
N ALA A 697 -23.05 0.66 44.36
CA ALA A 697 -21.99 -0.27 44.70
C ALA A 697 -22.36 -1.16 45.89
N THR A 698 -21.86 -2.38 45.87
CA THR A 698 -22.02 -3.33 46.98
C THR A 698 -21.24 -2.88 48.21
N ASN A 699 -20.05 -2.30 48.01
CA ASN A 699 -19.14 -1.79 49.02
C ASN A 699 -18.70 -0.35 48.67
N GLY A 700 -18.55 0.54 49.66
CA GLY A 700 -18.00 1.90 49.46
C GLY A 700 -18.98 2.98 48.96
N GLY A 701 -20.16 2.63 48.43
CA GLY A 701 -21.15 3.62 47.98
C GLY A 701 -20.78 4.27 46.64
N GLY A 702 -21.07 5.57 46.47
CA GLY A 702 -20.92 6.25 45.18
C GLY A 702 -19.48 6.58 44.75
N MET A 703 -18.51 6.65 45.66
CA MET A 703 -17.09 6.96 45.40
C MET A 703 -16.18 6.08 46.26
#